data_AF-A0A2A4KHX4-F1
#
_entry.id   AF-A0A2A4KHX4-F1
#
_cell.length_a   1.000
_cell.length_b   1.000
_cell.length_c   1.000
_cell.angle_alpha   90.00
_cell.angle_beta   90.00
_cell.angle_gamma   90.00
#
_symmetry.space_group_name_H-M   'P 1'
#
loop_
_entity.id
_entity.type
_entity.pdbx_description
1 polymer ?
#
loop_
_entity_poly.entity_id
_entity_poly.type
_entity_poly.pdbx_seq_one_letter_code
_entity_poly.pdbx_strand_id
1 'polypeptide(L)'
;MSAAPNPVIDQRDTTRTSDPHLIEDGDGTGTPGPLSRIAGNPKTMLLIAVVLVAVVSAVVTGTGSGVWPSGLTADVQSPLDDLNRWLVDNRTTHPLFLYFLLHISNTAESSVEGVLSLLEGLGFIGVTLAAVLIAWYAGGAGLHRRALRTAGTALGTFAVVGLLGMWEPAMETLALMIVSVAVSAVVGALLGLVAGLSERGERILRVVFDTMQVLPAFAYLLPFVLIFDIGTPSVFVATVIFAAPPMARLTALGLRGADPAALEASASLGASSLQQLFTARLPLARKQMLLGLNQTIMMCLSMVVLASLIGAGGLGDEIFTALSTVDVGLALPAGIAVVLIAVWLDRTTAAAGEQLDDPAGGHRGAWYLIWPGMAVAVGGSALLGSLLGRQTWPDAWTVSISEPVNSVVNWIERELGSGIPVLGGTLTWAENFAIWVINPMRDVLLATPWWAMLTLAGVLAFRAGRWRATVTVVLALSAIGVMGLWNRSMDTLSQVLAALVVTLLIGFAIGILAARAGRVERLIRPALDVMQTMPQFIYLIPVIALFSGGRTAAVAAAVVYALPAVVRITTQGIKQIDPSALEAARSLGASTGQQLRQVQIPLARPALQLALNQGLVLVLAIVVIGGMIGGGALGVDVVKGLAKGDLGLGMTAGIAIVCLGLLLDRISQPATTAKERAEASQ
;
A
#
# COMPACT_ATOMS: atom_id res chain seq x y z
N MET A 1 -52.82 40.83 5.85
CA MET A 1 -53.35 41.03 4.48
C MET A 1 -52.46 42.03 3.78
N SER A 2 -52.17 41.87 2.48
CA SER A 2 -51.33 42.75 1.63
C SER A 2 -49.88 42.98 2.13
N ALA A 3 -48.83 42.37 1.58
CA ALA A 3 -48.26 42.46 0.21
C ALA A 3 -47.26 43.63 0.03
N ALA A 4 -46.14 43.35 -0.63
CA ALA A 4 -45.00 44.23 -0.89
C ALA A 4 -44.52 44.06 -2.37
N PRO A 5 -43.73 44.99 -2.95
CA PRO A 5 -43.79 45.28 -4.40
C PRO A 5 -42.70 44.65 -5.29
N ASN A 6 -42.96 44.70 -6.61
CA ASN A 6 -42.01 44.41 -7.70
C ASN A 6 -41.10 45.61 -8.04
N PRO A 7 -39.88 45.36 -8.55
CA PRO A 7 -39.26 46.15 -9.63
C PRO A 7 -39.67 45.55 -11.00
N VAL A 8 -40.34 46.28 -11.90
CA VAL A 8 -39.84 47.34 -12.79
C VAL A 8 -38.85 46.83 -13.85
N ILE A 9 -39.30 46.91 -15.11
CA ILE A 9 -38.52 46.73 -16.34
C ILE A 9 -38.24 48.13 -16.90
N ASP A 10 -37.07 48.35 -17.50
CA ASP A 10 -36.86 49.49 -18.42
C ASP A 10 -36.42 48.99 -19.81
N GLN A 11 -36.81 49.72 -20.85
CA GLN A 11 -36.49 49.48 -22.25
C GLN A 11 -36.17 50.82 -22.93
N ARG A 12 -34.89 51.00 -23.30
CA ARG A 12 -34.46 51.89 -24.38
C ARG A 12 -32.97 51.69 -24.70
N ASP A 13 -32.68 51.12 -25.88
CA ASP A 13 -32.16 51.94 -26.98
C ASP A 13 -32.21 51.19 -28.33
N THR A 14 -32.66 51.86 -29.41
CA THR A 14 -32.75 51.26 -30.77
C THR A 14 -32.74 52.28 -31.92
N THR A 15 -31.60 52.44 -32.59
CA THR A 15 -31.44 52.99 -33.96
C THR A 15 -30.22 52.31 -34.62
N ARG A 16 -30.31 51.62 -35.77
CA ARG A 16 -30.43 52.11 -37.18
C ARG A 16 -29.23 52.98 -37.60
N THR A 17 -28.50 52.75 -38.71
CA THR A 17 -28.52 51.75 -39.82
C THR A 17 -27.09 51.68 -40.45
N SER A 18 -26.68 51.05 -41.57
CA SER A 18 -27.28 50.39 -42.76
C SER A 18 -26.17 49.57 -43.48
N ASP A 19 -26.39 48.30 -43.86
CA ASP A 19 -26.70 47.80 -45.24
C ASP A 19 -25.41 47.30 -46.00
N PRO A 20 -25.42 46.74 -47.23
CA PRO A 20 -25.46 45.28 -47.44
C PRO A 20 -24.28 44.65 -48.26
N HIS A 21 -24.49 43.42 -48.79
CA HIS A 21 -23.54 42.45 -49.40
C HIS A 21 -22.74 41.65 -48.35
N LEU A 22 -22.49 40.33 -48.48
CA LEU A 22 -22.61 39.39 -49.62
C LEU A 22 -23.55 38.19 -49.33
N ILE A 23 -23.89 37.44 -50.39
CA ILE A 23 -24.43 36.07 -50.35
C ILE A 23 -23.40 35.16 -51.07
N GLU A 24 -23.43 33.86 -50.78
CA GLU A 24 -22.48 32.83 -51.28
C GLU A 24 -21.09 32.93 -50.61
N ASP A 25 -20.36 31.84 -50.31
CA ASP A 25 -20.56 30.43 -50.64
C ASP A 25 -20.94 29.54 -49.44
N GLY A 26 -21.55 28.39 -49.74
CA GLY A 26 -21.71 27.30 -48.78
C GLY A 26 -20.57 26.28 -48.88
N ASP A 27 -19.50 26.45 -48.10
CA ASP A 27 -18.44 25.43 -47.97
C ASP A 27 -18.56 24.65 -46.65
N GLY A 28 -18.28 23.35 -46.73
CA GLY A 28 -18.54 22.38 -45.68
C GLY A 28 -17.49 22.44 -44.57
N THR A 29 -17.82 23.10 -43.45
CA THR A 29 -17.07 22.98 -42.18
C THR A 29 -17.28 21.61 -41.50
N GLY A 30 -17.10 20.53 -42.28
CA GLY A 30 -17.06 19.17 -41.79
C GLY A 30 -16.04 19.06 -40.67
N THR A 31 -16.48 18.60 -39.50
CA THR A 31 -15.67 18.66 -38.29
C THR A 31 -14.29 18.03 -38.55
N PRO A 32 -13.17 18.73 -38.28
CA PRO A 32 -11.87 18.36 -38.82
C PRO A 32 -11.56 16.90 -38.54
N GLY A 33 -11.26 16.14 -39.60
CA GLY A 33 -11.09 14.69 -39.53
C GLY A 33 -10.04 14.27 -38.50
N PRO A 34 -10.09 13.03 -37.96
CA PRO A 34 -9.21 12.62 -36.86
C PRO A 34 -7.72 12.84 -37.18
N LEU A 35 -7.31 12.61 -38.42
CA LEU A 35 -5.94 12.86 -38.90
C LEU A 35 -5.53 14.35 -38.82
N SER A 36 -6.39 15.28 -39.22
CA SER A 36 -6.07 16.72 -39.16
C SER A 36 -6.00 17.24 -37.71
N ARG A 37 -6.79 16.67 -36.78
CA ARG A 37 -6.68 17.00 -35.35
C ARG A 37 -5.37 16.47 -34.73
N ILE A 38 -4.87 15.35 -35.21
CA ILE A 38 -3.59 14.76 -34.79
C ILE A 38 -2.40 15.59 -35.32
N ALA A 39 -2.47 16.04 -36.58
CA ALA A 39 -1.48 16.92 -37.20
C ALA A 39 -1.47 18.34 -36.60
N GLY A 40 -2.63 18.89 -36.24
CA GLY A 40 -2.74 20.23 -35.64
C GLY A 40 -2.16 20.39 -34.23
N ASN A 41 -1.66 19.32 -33.60
CA ASN A 41 -1.11 19.36 -32.24
C ASN A 41 0.38 18.90 -32.25
N PRO A 42 1.34 19.80 -31.98
CA PRO A 42 2.76 19.48 -32.07
C PRO A 42 3.21 18.45 -31.02
N LYS A 43 2.52 18.32 -29.89
CA LYS A 43 2.83 17.29 -28.88
C LYS A 43 2.45 15.88 -29.34
N THR A 44 1.41 15.72 -30.15
CA THR A 44 1.06 14.42 -30.75
C THR A 44 1.93 14.11 -31.96
N MET A 45 2.28 15.10 -32.79
CA MET A 45 3.27 14.89 -33.86
C MET A 45 4.63 14.46 -33.31
N LEU A 46 5.14 15.12 -32.25
CA LEU A 46 6.41 14.73 -31.60
C LEU A 46 6.36 13.29 -31.05
N LEU A 47 5.25 12.91 -30.40
CA LEU A 47 5.09 11.54 -29.90
C LEU A 47 5.05 10.52 -31.05
N ILE A 48 4.32 10.80 -32.13
CA ILE A 48 4.24 9.91 -33.30
C ILE A 48 5.61 9.78 -33.97
N ALA A 49 6.35 10.87 -34.12
CA ALA A 49 7.70 10.85 -34.66
C ALA A 49 8.67 10.03 -33.79
N VAL A 50 8.63 10.18 -32.47
CA VAL A 50 9.52 9.43 -31.56
C VAL A 50 9.11 7.95 -31.45
N VAL A 51 7.81 7.63 -31.46
CA VAL A 51 7.35 6.23 -31.57
C VAL A 51 7.78 5.61 -32.90
N LEU A 52 7.66 6.34 -34.02
CA LEU A 52 8.07 5.84 -35.33
C LEU A 52 9.60 5.66 -35.39
N VAL A 53 10.39 6.58 -34.84
CA VAL A 53 11.84 6.42 -34.71
C VAL A 53 12.19 5.21 -33.84
N ALA A 54 11.52 5.01 -32.70
CA ALA A 54 11.78 3.86 -31.84
C ALA A 54 11.45 2.52 -32.53
N VAL A 55 10.29 2.44 -33.19
CA VAL A 55 9.85 1.24 -33.93
C VAL A 55 10.77 0.95 -35.14
N VAL A 56 11.07 1.97 -35.97
CA VAL A 56 11.99 1.81 -37.11
C VAL A 56 13.37 1.39 -36.63
N SER A 57 13.88 1.98 -35.55
CA SER A 57 15.19 1.62 -35.01
C SER A 57 15.20 0.18 -34.50
N ALA A 58 14.21 -0.23 -33.72
CA ALA A 58 14.08 -1.62 -33.23
C ALA A 58 14.02 -2.65 -34.36
N VAL A 59 13.31 -2.35 -35.45
CA VAL A 59 13.24 -3.21 -36.64
C VAL A 59 14.56 -3.23 -37.42
N VAL A 60 15.24 -2.09 -37.56
CA VAL A 60 16.49 -1.97 -38.34
C VAL A 60 17.69 -2.59 -37.62
N THR A 61 17.79 -2.45 -36.29
CA THR A 61 18.99 -2.88 -35.53
C THR A 61 18.86 -4.27 -34.91
N GLY A 62 17.65 -4.83 -34.83
CA GLY A 62 17.39 -6.22 -34.48
C GLY A 62 17.58 -6.57 -32.99
N THR A 63 17.35 -7.85 -32.67
CA THR A 63 17.40 -8.40 -31.30
C THR A 63 18.84 -8.60 -30.81
N GLY A 64 19.53 -7.49 -30.51
CA GLY A 64 20.87 -7.49 -29.91
C GLY A 64 21.44 -6.10 -29.63
N SER A 65 21.01 -5.08 -30.37
CA SER A 65 21.41 -3.68 -30.22
C SER A 65 20.74 -2.92 -29.07
N GLY A 66 19.67 -3.48 -28.50
CA GLY A 66 18.85 -2.82 -27.46
C GLY A 66 19.48 -2.79 -26.07
N VAL A 67 20.58 -3.52 -25.87
CA VAL A 67 21.30 -3.59 -24.60
C VAL A 67 22.01 -2.27 -24.31
N TRP A 68 22.06 -1.87 -23.04
CA TRP A 68 22.84 -0.73 -22.59
C TRP A 68 24.35 -0.94 -22.87
N PRO A 69 25.11 0.06 -23.35
CA PRO A 69 26.52 -0.14 -23.69
C PRO A 69 27.37 -0.44 -22.44
N SER A 70 28.22 -1.47 -22.50
CA SER A 70 29.16 -1.82 -21.42
C SER A 70 30.20 -0.71 -21.15
N GLY A 71 30.54 0.11 -22.14
CA GLY A 71 31.32 1.34 -21.94
C GLY A 71 30.60 2.44 -21.15
N LEU A 72 29.31 2.27 -20.86
CA LEU A 72 28.46 3.15 -20.04
C LEU A 72 27.91 2.45 -18.79
N THR A 73 28.30 1.20 -18.50
CA THR A 73 28.02 0.58 -17.20
C THR A 73 29.10 1.01 -16.19
N ALA A 74 28.68 1.45 -15.01
CA ALA A 74 29.58 1.67 -13.88
C ALA A 74 29.38 0.53 -12.87
N ASP A 75 30.48 0.06 -12.27
CA ASP A 75 30.38 -0.95 -11.22
C ASP A 75 29.84 -0.31 -9.93
N VAL A 76 28.59 -0.64 -9.61
CA VAL A 76 27.90 -0.26 -8.36
C VAL A 76 27.86 -1.45 -7.40
N GLN A 77 28.23 -2.66 -7.83
CA GLN A 77 28.20 -3.85 -6.98
C GLN A 77 29.47 -3.97 -6.15
N SER A 78 30.67 -3.86 -6.72
CA SER A 78 31.92 -3.97 -5.95
C SER A 78 32.01 -3.01 -4.74
N PRO A 79 31.61 -1.72 -4.83
CA PRO A 79 31.62 -0.82 -3.66
C PRO A 79 30.61 -1.23 -2.57
N LEU A 80 29.50 -1.86 -2.96
CA LEU A 80 28.50 -2.40 -2.04
C LEU A 80 28.94 -3.75 -1.44
N ASP A 81 29.73 -4.52 -2.16
CA ASP A 81 30.32 -5.79 -1.69
C ASP A 81 31.57 -5.57 -0.83
N ASP A 82 32.33 -4.49 -1.07
CA ASP A 82 33.35 -3.97 -0.15
C ASP A 82 32.70 -3.52 1.16
N LEU A 83 31.60 -2.76 1.09
CA LEU A 83 30.81 -2.39 2.26
C LEU A 83 30.24 -3.63 2.97
N ASN A 84 29.75 -4.62 2.24
CA ASN A 84 29.21 -5.86 2.80
C ASN A 84 30.27 -6.64 3.59
N ARG A 85 31.45 -6.87 2.97
CA ARG A 85 32.60 -7.50 3.63
C ARG A 85 33.03 -6.70 4.86
N TRP A 86 33.16 -5.37 4.75
CA TRP A 86 33.49 -4.51 5.89
C TRP A 86 32.49 -4.64 7.04
N LEU A 87 31.18 -4.61 6.76
CA LEU A 87 30.13 -4.77 7.77
C LEU A 87 30.27 -6.11 8.50
N VAL A 88 30.47 -7.22 7.77
CA VAL A 88 30.60 -8.57 8.33
C VAL A 88 31.90 -8.71 9.15
N ASP A 89 33.05 -8.36 8.57
CA ASP A 89 34.37 -8.49 9.20
C ASP A 89 34.51 -7.62 10.46
N ASN A 90 33.84 -6.45 10.49
CA ASN A 90 33.88 -5.55 11.63
C ASN A 90 32.73 -5.73 12.64
N ARG A 91 31.72 -6.55 12.35
CA ARG A 91 30.53 -6.75 13.21
C ARG A 91 30.86 -7.18 14.64
N THR A 92 31.90 -7.99 14.81
CA THR A 92 32.33 -8.55 16.11
C THR A 92 33.54 -7.87 16.72
N THR A 93 34.14 -6.88 16.03
CA THR A 93 35.43 -6.28 16.42
C THR A 93 35.39 -4.76 16.56
N HIS A 94 34.53 -4.06 15.83
CA HIS A 94 34.54 -2.61 15.76
C HIS A 94 33.68 -1.96 16.86
N PRO A 95 34.18 -0.90 17.56
CA PRO A 95 33.50 -0.32 18.72
C PRO A 95 32.04 0.11 18.52
N LEU A 96 31.68 0.60 17.31
CA LEU A 96 30.30 0.98 17.01
C LEU A 96 29.33 -0.21 17.11
N PHE A 97 29.77 -1.40 16.71
CA PHE A 97 28.95 -2.60 16.86
C PHE A 97 28.86 -2.99 18.33
N LEU A 98 29.99 -3.25 18.98
CA LEU A 98 30.04 -3.78 20.34
C LEU A 98 29.40 -2.86 21.41
N TYR A 99 29.59 -1.54 21.31
CA TYR A 99 29.16 -0.59 22.35
C TYR A 99 27.90 0.21 22.01
N PHE A 100 27.33 0.07 20.80
CA PHE A 100 26.11 0.80 20.42
C PHE A 100 25.09 -0.10 19.70
N LEU A 101 25.44 -0.70 18.55
CA LEU A 101 24.48 -1.51 17.79
C LEU A 101 24.09 -2.80 18.52
N LEU A 102 25.04 -3.46 19.18
CA LEU A 102 24.80 -4.63 20.03
C LEU A 102 23.93 -4.28 21.25
N HIS A 103 24.05 -3.08 21.80
CA HIS A 103 23.18 -2.64 22.89
C HIS A 103 21.73 -2.44 22.39
N ILE A 104 21.55 -1.86 21.19
CA ILE A 104 20.24 -1.78 20.52
C ILE A 104 19.70 -3.19 20.24
N SER A 105 20.55 -4.10 19.75
CA SER A 105 20.21 -5.49 19.44
C SER A 105 19.68 -6.23 20.67
N ASN A 106 20.49 -6.29 21.72
CA ASN A 106 20.16 -6.98 22.97
C ASN A 106 18.95 -6.32 23.66
N THR A 107 18.78 -4.99 23.58
CA THR A 107 17.58 -4.31 24.11
C THR A 107 16.33 -4.66 23.30
N ALA A 108 16.40 -4.77 21.98
CA ALA A 108 15.27 -5.18 21.14
C ALA A 108 14.85 -6.63 21.44
N GLU A 109 15.83 -7.53 21.44
CA GLU A 109 15.67 -8.96 21.72
C GLU A 109 15.08 -9.20 23.10
N SER A 110 15.75 -8.75 24.18
CA SER A 110 15.26 -8.92 25.55
C SER A 110 13.94 -8.19 25.85
N SER A 111 13.59 -7.13 25.08
CA SER A 111 12.25 -6.52 25.18
C SER A 111 11.18 -7.42 24.55
N VAL A 112 11.46 -8.05 23.41
CA VAL A 112 10.52 -8.97 22.75
C VAL A 112 10.39 -10.26 23.53
N GLU A 113 11.50 -10.89 23.94
CA GLU A 113 11.51 -12.04 24.85
C GLU A 113 10.79 -11.73 26.17
N GLY A 114 11.06 -10.58 26.79
CA GLY A 114 10.43 -10.17 28.03
C GLY A 114 8.91 -9.96 27.91
N VAL A 115 8.41 -9.53 26.75
CA VAL A 115 6.97 -9.48 26.47
C VAL A 115 6.42 -10.87 26.13
N LEU A 116 7.16 -11.72 25.42
CA LEU A 116 6.74 -13.09 25.12
C LEU A 116 6.58 -13.92 26.40
N SER A 117 7.60 -13.95 27.27
CA SER A 117 7.53 -14.62 28.57
C SER A 117 6.44 -14.04 29.48
N LEU A 118 6.07 -12.77 29.33
CA LEU A 118 4.90 -12.19 30.01
C LEU A 118 3.58 -12.76 29.46
N LEU A 119 3.44 -12.87 28.13
CA LEU A 119 2.25 -13.45 27.49
C LEU A 119 2.10 -14.95 27.82
N GLU A 120 3.20 -15.70 27.76
CA GLU A 120 3.26 -17.12 28.14
C GLU A 120 2.92 -17.32 29.62
N GLY A 121 3.55 -16.54 30.52
CA GLY A 121 3.30 -16.60 31.96
C GLY A 121 1.90 -16.14 32.39
N LEU A 122 1.20 -15.37 31.55
CA LEU A 122 -0.23 -15.08 31.70
C LEU A 122 -1.12 -16.25 31.25
N GLY A 123 -0.63 -17.09 30.34
CA GLY A 123 -1.37 -18.17 29.70
C GLY A 123 -2.57 -17.69 28.87
N PHE A 124 -3.19 -18.60 28.12
CA PHE A 124 -4.27 -18.22 27.21
C PHE A 124 -5.47 -17.57 27.91
N ILE A 125 -5.75 -17.95 29.16
CA ILE A 125 -6.80 -17.36 29.98
C ILE A 125 -6.44 -15.89 30.34
N GLY A 126 -5.23 -15.65 30.83
CA GLY A 126 -4.78 -14.31 31.24
C GLY A 126 -4.63 -13.35 30.07
N VAL A 127 -4.04 -13.81 28.95
CA VAL A 127 -3.92 -13.01 27.72
C VAL A 127 -5.29 -12.68 27.13
N THR A 128 -6.19 -13.66 27.02
CA THR A 128 -7.55 -13.43 26.50
C THR A 128 -8.31 -12.45 27.39
N LEU A 129 -8.24 -12.59 28.73
CA LEU A 129 -8.89 -11.67 29.65
C LEU A 129 -8.29 -10.26 29.57
N ALA A 130 -6.96 -10.13 29.45
CA ALA A 130 -6.30 -8.84 29.28
C ALA A 130 -6.75 -8.14 27.99
N ALA A 131 -6.75 -8.85 26.86
CA ALA A 131 -7.19 -8.31 25.56
C ALA A 131 -8.67 -7.88 25.59
N VAL A 132 -9.54 -8.67 26.24
CA VAL A 132 -10.97 -8.37 26.43
C VAL A 132 -11.18 -7.14 27.31
N LEU A 133 -10.47 -7.02 28.43
CA LEU A 133 -10.60 -5.88 29.36
C LEU A 133 -10.02 -4.59 28.76
N ILE A 134 -8.91 -4.67 28.01
CA ILE A 134 -8.36 -3.53 27.27
C ILE A 134 -9.34 -3.05 26.19
N ALA A 135 -9.92 -3.96 25.41
CA ALA A 135 -10.91 -3.61 24.39
C ALA A 135 -12.23 -3.08 24.99
N TRP A 136 -12.65 -3.61 26.15
CA TRP A 136 -13.78 -3.09 26.92
C TRP A 136 -13.53 -1.67 27.44
N TYR A 137 -12.35 -1.41 28.01
CA TYR A 137 -11.94 -0.10 28.51
C TYR A 137 -11.91 0.94 27.39
N ALA A 138 -11.26 0.61 26.26
CA ALA A 138 -11.21 1.45 25.05
C ALA A 138 -12.60 1.75 24.46
N GLY A 139 -13.56 0.84 24.61
CA GLY A 139 -14.95 1.06 24.21
C GLY A 139 -15.81 1.85 25.20
N GLY A 140 -15.22 2.39 26.28
CA GLY A 140 -15.86 3.30 27.24
C GLY A 140 -15.96 2.78 28.68
N ALA A 141 -15.46 1.57 28.99
CA ALA A 141 -15.47 0.98 30.33
C ALA A 141 -16.87 0.89 31.00
N GLY A 142 -17.91 0.53 30.23
CA GLY A 142 -19.29 0.39 30.73
C GLY A 142 -20.06 -0.73 30.03
N LEU A 143 -21.35 -0.89 30.35
CA LEU A 143 -22.23 -1.89 29.69
C LEU A 143 -22.83 -1.38 28.37
N HIS A 144 -22.29 -0.30 27.79
CA HIS A 144 -22.76 0.23 26.53
C HIS A 144 -22.43 -0.70 25.35
N ARG A 145 -23.28 -0.66 24.31
CA ARG A 145 -23.15 -1.51 23.11
C ARG A 145 -21.82 -1.32 22.34
N ARG A 146 -21.08 -0.24 22.57
CA ARG A 146 -19.71 -0.05 22.06
C ARG A 146 -18.71 -0.94 22.80
N ALA A 147 -18.51 -0.72 24.11
CA ALA A 147 -17.65 -1.54 24.98
C ALA A 147 -17.92 -3.05 24.90
N LEU A 148 -19.19 -3.48 24.87
CA LEU A 148 -19.52 -4.90 24.75
C LEU A 148 -19.19 -5.49 23.37
N ARG A 149 -19.19 -4.68 22.29
CA ARG A 149 -18.77 -5.12 20.96
C ARG A 149 -17.26 -5.25 20.84
N THR A 150 -16.50 -4.28 21.35
CA THR A 150 -15.03 -4.32 21.31
C THR A 150 -14.49 -5.47 22.17
N ALA A 151 -15.03 -5.64 23.38
CA ALA A 151 -14.78 -6.81 24.23
C ALA A 151 -15.11 -8.14 23.51
N GLY A 152 -16.27 -8.21 22.85
CA GLY A 152 -16.68 -9.38 22.07
C GLY A 152 -15.77 -9.69 20.88
N THR A 153 -15.26 -8.67 20.17
CA THR A 153 -14.29 -8.87 19.08
C THR A 153 -12.93 -9.34 19.59
N ALA A 154 -12.49 -8.91 20.77
CA ALA A 154 -11.29 -9.44 21.40
C ALA A 154 -11.46 -10.92 21.77
N LEU A 155 -12.55 -11.26 22.49
CA LEU A 155 -12.84 -12.63 22.89
C LEU A 155 -12.95 -13.57 21.68
N GLY A 156 -13.67 -13.17 20.64
CA GLY A 156 -13.81 -13.95 19.41
C GLY A 156 -12.49 -14.09 18.63
N THR A 157 -11.62 -13.09 18.67
CA THR A 157 -10.28 -13.14 18.04
C THR A 157 -9.42 -14.20 18.70
N PHE A 158 -9.16 -14.07 20.00
CA PHE A 158 -8.27 -15.00 20.72
C PHE A 158 -8.85 -16.42 20.81
N ALA A 159 -10.18 -16.56 20.89
CA ALA A 159 -10.83 -17.87 20.80
C ALA A 159 -10.62 -18.53 19.43
N VAL A 160 -10.78 -17.82 18.31
CA VAL A 160 -10.57 -18.41 16.97
C VAL A 160 -9.09 -18.67 16.70
N VAL A 161 -8.18 -17.80 17.14
CA VAL A 161 -6.72 -18.02 17.06
C VAL A 161 -6.33 -19.33 17.76
N GLY A 162 -6.83 -19.55 18.99
CA GLY A 162 -6.61 -20.79 19.73
C GLY A 162 -7.26 -22.02 19.06
N LEU A 163 -8.54 -21.92 18.68
CA LEU A 163 -9.25 -22.99 17.97
C LEU A 163 -8.57 -23.41 16.65
N LEU A 164 -7.81 -22.52 16.02
CA LEU A 164 -7.04 -22.80 14.80
C LEU A 164 -5.65 -23.43 15.05
N GLY A 165 -5.26 -23.67 16.30
CA GLY A 165 -3.92 -24.17 16.65
C GLY A 165 -2.82 -23.11 16.45
N MET A 166 -3.19 -21.83 16.39
CA MET A 166 -2.30 -20.71 16.04
C MET A 166 -1.97 -19.84 17.27
N TRP A 167 -2.03 -20.41 18.47
CA TRP A 167 -1.87 -19.66 19.72
C TRP A 167 -0.42 -19.19 19.94
N GLU A 168 0.52 -20.13 19.94
CA GLU A 168 1.94 -19.87 20.22
C GLU A 168 2.56 -18.94 19.15
N PRO A 169 2.41 -19.18 17.82
CA PRO A 169 2.87 -18.23 16.80
C PRO A 169 2.22 -16.84 16.89
N ALA A 170 0.97 -16.75 17.40
CA ALA A 170 0.33 -15.47 17.65
C ALA A 170 0.93 -14.74 18.86
N MET A 171 1.41 -15.43 19.90
CA MET A 171 2.07 -14.78 21.05
C MET A 171 3.42 -14.17 20.65
N GLU A 172 4.24 -14.90 19.88
CA GLU A 172 5.50 -14.41 19.30
C GLU A 172 5.25 -13.15 18.45
N THR A 173 4.26 -13.23 17.56
CA THR A 173 3.81 -12.10 16.71
C THR A 173 3.40 -10.89 17.55
N LEU A 174 2.61 -11.12 18.60
CA LEU A 174 2.12 -10.05 19.48
C LEU A 174 3.25 -9.44 20.30
N ALA A 175 4.21 -10.21 20.79
CA ALA A 175 5.37 -9.71 21.52
C ALA A 175 6.22 -8.77 20.65
N LEU A 176 6.59 -9.22 19.45
CA LEU A 176 7.31 -8.40 18.46
C LEU A 176 6.52 -7.12 18.13
N MET A 177 5.21 -7.22 17.90
CA MET A 177 4.38 -6.06 17.58
C MET A 177 4.23 -5.08 18.75
N ILE A 178 4.06 -5.54 19.99
CA ILE A 178 3.91 -4.66 21.16
C ILE A 178 5.14 -3.76 21.31
N VAL A 179 6.35 -4.35 21.24
CA VAL A 179 7.61 -3.62 21.34
C VAL A 179 7.82 -2.70 20.11
N SER A 180 7.59 -3.23 18.91
CA SER A 180 7.76 -2.47 17.66
C SER A 180 6.80 -1.28 17.58
N VAL A 181 5.51 -1.45 17.91
CA VAL A 181 4.51 -0.38 17.94
C VAL A 181 4.85 0.66 19.00
N ALA A 182 5.24 0.25 20.22
CA ALA A 182 5.57 1.19 21.28
C ALA A 182 6.72 2.11 20.88
N VAL A 183 7.81 1.55 20.34
CA VAL A 183 8.97 2.34 19.89
C VAL A 183 8.64 3.16 18.63
N SER A 184 7.92 2.60 17.66
CA SER A 184 7.46 3.33 16.47
C SER A 184 6.58 4.53 16.82
N ALA A 185 5.67 4.37 17.78
CA ALA A 185 4.78 5.44 18.23
C ALA A 185 5.54 6.54 18.98
N VAL A 186 6.53 6.19 19.80
CA VAL A 186 7.39 7.17 20.49
C VAL A 186 8.28 7.92 19.49
N VAL A 187 9.03 7.22 18.65
CA VAL A 187 9.92 7.82 17.63
C VAL A 187 9.10 8.67 16.65
N GLY A 188 7.98 8.14 16.17
CA GLY A 188 7.06 8.85 15.29
C GLY A 188 6.46 10.09 15.94
N ALA A 189 6.00 10.03 17.19
CA ALA A 189 5.46 11.19 17.89
C ALA A 189 6.52 12.30 18.09
N LEU A 190 7.77 11.93 18.41
CA LEU A 190 8.87 12.88 18.56
C LEU A 190 9.25 13.55 17.23
N LEU A 191 9.35 12.79 16.13
CA LEU A 191 9.59 13.34 14.80
C LEU A 191 8.40 14.19 14.30
N GLY A 192 7.17 13.78 14.62
CA GLY A 192 5.95 14.52 14.35
C GLY A 192 5.83 15.82 15.13
N LEU A 193 6.37 15.87 16.35
CA LEU A 193 6.50 17.10 17.14
C LEU A 193 7.46 18.09 16.47
N VAL A 194 8.62 17.61 15.98
CA VAL A 194 9.58 18.44 15.23
C VAL A 194 8.98 18.98 13.92
N ALA A 195 8.25 18.15 13.17
CA ALA A 195 7.57 18.54 11.94
C ALA A 195 6.36 19.48 12.18
N GLY A 196 5.59 19.23 13.24
CA GLY A 196 4.44 20.04 13.64
C GLY A 196 4.81 21.43 14.15
N LEU A 197 5.98 21.57 14.80
CA LEU A 197 6.45 22.85 15.35
C LEU A 197 7.44 23.62 14.46
N SER A 198 7.95 23.02 13.37
CA SER A 198 8.96 23.68 12.51
C SER A 198 8.74 23.43 11.02
N GLU A 199 8.64 24.52 10.25
CA GLU A 199 8.58 24.46 8.77
C GLU A 199 9.88 23.97 8.12
N ARG A 200 11.02 24.10 8.83
CA ARG A 200 12.29 23.50 8.39
C ARG A 200 12.30 22.00 8.70
N GLY A 201 11.77 21.61 9.87
CA GLY A 201 11.61 20.21 10.27
C GLY A 201 10.72 19.44 9.30
N GLU A 202 9.51 19.93 9.06
CA GLU A 202 8.55 19.35 8.11
C GLU A 202 9.14 19.17 6.70
N ARG A 203 9.82 20.19 6.17
CA ARG A 203 10.39 20.13 4.81
C ARG A 203 11.47 19.06 4.65
N ILE A 204 12.26 18.82 5.69
CA ILE A 204 13.30 17.78 5.69
C ILE A 204 12.67 16.41 5.94
N LEU A 205 11.90 16.29 7.03
CA LEU A 205 11.30 15.03 7.47
C LEU A 205 10.32 14.46 6.45
N ARG A 206 9.57 15.29 5.71
CA ARG A 206 8.71 14.83 4.61
C ARG A 206 9.48 14.02 3.57
N VAL A 207 10.66 14.47 3.13
CA VAL A 207 11.48 13.75 2.14
C VAL A 207 12.00 12.42 2.70
N VAL A 208 12.34 12.40 3.99
CA VAL A 208 12.77 11.18 4.69
C VAL A 208 11.61 10.18 4.78
N PHE A 209 10.43 10.61 5.25
CA PHE A 209 9.22 9.80 5.33
C PHE A 209 8.72 9.32 3.96
N ASP A 210 8.76 10.16 2.93
CA ASP A 210 8.40 9.79 1.56
C ASP A 210 9.33 8.69 1.04
N THR A 211 10.63 8.77 1.33
CA THR A 211 11.60 7.71 0.98
C THR A 211 11.34 6.42 1.74
N MET A 212 11.19 6.47 3.07
CA MET A 212 10.96 5.31 3.94
C MET A 212 9.72 4.49 3.57
N GLN A 213 8.70 5.15 3.00
CA GLN A 213 7.43 4.52 2.63
C GLN A 213 7.34 4.10 1.15
N VAL A 214 8.33 4.44 0.32
CA VAL A 214 8.37 4.11 -1.13
C VAL A 214 9.39 3.02 -1.48
N LEU A 215 10.41 2.79 -0.62
CA LEU A 215 11.34 1.68 -0.82
C LEU A 215 10.64 0.32 -0.62
N PRO A 216 10.77 -0.64 -1.56
CA PRO A 216 10.27 -2.01 -1.36
C PRO A 216 10.89 -2.65 -0.12
N ALA A 217 10.07 -3.35 0.68
CA ALA A 217 10.47 -3.76 2.03
C ALA A 217 11.80 -4.55 2.07
N PHE A 218 11.90 -5.59 1.24
CA PHE A 218 13.10 -6.40 1.03
C PHE A 218 14.38 -5.60 0.74
N ALA A 219 14.26 -4.48 0.00
CA ALA A 219 15.41 -3.68 -0.42
C ALA A 219 15.97 -2.80 0.71
N TYR A 220 15.12 -2.36 1.65
CA TYR A 220 15.59 -1.65 2.85
C TYR A 220 16.02 -2.63 3.96
N LEU A 221 15.40 -3.81 4.01
CA LEU A 221 15.56 -4.83 5.05
C LEU A 221 16.97 -5.46 5.05
N LEU A 222 17.53 -5.79 3.88
CA LEU A 222 18.85 -6.45 3.76
C LEU A 222 20.00 -5.68 4.47
N PRO A 223 20.15 -4.36 4.33
CA PRO A 223 21.07 -3.57 5.17
C PRO A 223 20.92 -3.78 6.67
N PHE A 224 19.71 -3.98 7.21
CA PHE A 224 19.51 -4.24 8.64
C PHE A 224 20.00 -5.63 9.03
N VAL A 225 19.70 -6.67 8.22
CA VAL A 225 20.22 -8.04 8.42
C VAL A 225 21.73 -8.08 8.53
N LEU A 226 22.44 -7.26 7.74
CA LEU A 226 23.90 -7.22 7.77
C LEU A 226 24.47 -6.43 8.96
N ILE A 227 23.71 -5.46 9.49
CA ILE A 227 24.12 -4.64 10.65
C ILE A 227 23.78 -5.31 12.00
N PHE A 228 22.63 -5.98 12.09
CA PHE A 228 22.07 -6.53 13.34
C PHE A 228 21.92 -8.08 13.35
N ASP A 229 22.43 -8.75 12.31
CA ASP A 229 22.29 -10.19 12.05
C ASP A 229 20.87 -10.68 11.73
N ILE A 230 20.75 -11.95 11.33
CA ILE A 230 19.45 -12.62 11.12
C ILE A 230 18.72 -12.74 12.47
N GLY A 231 17.43 -12.39 12.50
CA GLY A 231 16.55 -12.55 13.67
C GLY A 231 15.79 -11.28 14.09
N THR A 232 15.21 -11.36 15.29
CA THR A 232 14.36 -10.32 15.92
C THR A 232 14.95 -8.91 15.91
N PRO A 233 16.25 -8.66 16.18
CA PRO A 233 16.82 -7.30 16.16
C PRO A 233 16.68 -6.58 14.83
N SER A 234 17.03 -7.25 13.72
CA SER A 234 16.90 -6.70 12.37
C SER A 234 15.46 -6.39 12.01
N VAL A 235 14.54 -7.32 12.32
CA VAL A 235 13.11 -7.15 12.09
C VAL A 235 12.54 -5.98 12.89
N PHE A 236 12.89 -5.86 14.17
CA PHE A 236 12.43 -4.78 15.03
C PHE A 236 12.86 -3.41 14.50
N VAL A 237 14.16 -3.23 14.19
CA VAL A 237 14.68 -1.95 13.65
C VAL A 237 14.04 -1.64 12.30
N ALA A 238 13.92 -2.64 11.41
CA ALA A 238 13.24 -2.51 10.13
C ALA A 238 11.78 -2.05 10.29
N THR A 239 11.03 -2.70 11.19
CA THR A 239 9.62 -2.40 11.47
C THR A 239 9.46 -0.99 12.06
N VAL A 240 10.32 -0.58 13.00
CA VAL A 240 10.28 0.76 13.60
C VAL A 240 10.49 1.86 12.56
N ILE A 241 11.41 1.65 11.62
CA ILE A 241 11.68 2.57 10.51
C ILE A 241 10.46 2.64 9.57
N PHE A 242 9.86 1.51 9.22
CA PHE A 242 8.70 1.48 8.33
C PHE A 242 7.41 2.06 8.94
N ALA A 243 7.19 1.86 10.25
CA ALA A 243 5.94 2.19 10.93
C ALA A 243 5.91 3.54 11.68
N ALA A 244 7.06 4.17 11.97
CA ALA A 244 7.10 5.50 12.59
C ALA A 244 6.56 6.68 11.72
N PRO A 245 6.73 6.72 10.37
CA PRO A 245 6.31 7.86 9.55
C PRO A 245 4.81 8.20 9.59
N PRO A 246 3.85 7.25 9.59
CA PRO A 246 2.43 7.55 9.81
C PRO A 246 2.16 8.33 11.10
N MET A 247 2.72 7.89 12.24
CA MET A 247 2.58 8.62 13.51
C MET A 247 3.17 10.01 13.42
N ALA A 248 4.32 10.17 12.77
CA ALA A 248 4.96 11.47 12.60
C ALA A 248 4.11 12.44 11.76
N ARG A 249 3.65 12.00 10.57
CA ARG A 249 2.79 12.81 9.69
C ARG A 249 1.48 13.21 10.38
N LEU A 250 0.83 12.28 11.08
CA LEU A 250 -0.47 12.51 11.69
C LEU A 250 -0.36 13.32 13.00
N THR A 251 0.71 13.15 13.78
CA THR A 251 1.03 14.05 14.91
C THR A 251 1.32 15.47 14.41
N ALA A 252 2.13 15.63 13.35
CA ALA A 252 2.44 16.94 12.77
C ALA A 252 1.18 17.64 12.23
N LEU A 253 0.30 16.90 11.54
CA LEU A 253 -0.99 17.40 11.07
C LEU A 253 -1.90 17.83 12.23
N GLY A 254 -2.02 17.04 13.29
CA GLY A 254 -2.82 17.40 14.48
C GLY A 254 -2.31 18.64 15.20
N LEU A 255 -0.99 18.81 15.31
CA LEU A 255 -0.36 19.99 15.92
C LEU A 255 -0.51 21.26 15.08
N ARG A 256 -0.59 21.13 13.75
CA ARG A 256 -0.76 22.23 12.79
C ARG A 256 -2.23 22.60 12.53
N GLY A 257 -3.14 21.64 12.67
CA GLY A 257 -4.60 21.81 12.54
C GLY A 257 -5.32 22.15 13.85
N ALA A 258 -4.59 22.46 14.93
CA ALA A 258 -5.18 22.94 16.17
C ALA A 258 -5.78 24.34 15.99
N ASP A 259 -6.96 24.58 16.60
CA ASP A 259 -7.73 25.82 16.45
C ASP A 259 -6.89 27.08 16.77
N PRO A 260 -6.70 28.01 15.81
CA PRO A 260 -6.01 29.27 16.04
C PRO A 260 -6.60 30.09 17.20
N ALA A 261 -7.93 30.13 17.35
CA ALA A 261 -8.57 30.93 18.39
C ALA A 261 -8.25 30.40 19.79
N ALA A 262 -8.27 29.08 20.00
CA ALA A 262 -7.82 28.46 21.24
C ALA A 262 -6.32 28.72 21.54
N LEU A 263 -5.46 28.75 20.51
CA LEU A 263 -4.04 29.04 20.66
C LEU A 263 -3.76 30.51 20.98
N GLU A 264 -4.46 31.45 20.33
CA GLU A 264 -4.40 32.89 20.58
C GLU A 264 -4.94 33.23 21.98
N ALA A 265 -6.06 32.64 22.39
CA ALA A 265 -6.58 32.78 23.75
C ALA A 265 -5.59 32.26 24.80
N SER A 266 -4.98 31.09 24.57
CA SER A 266 -3.93 30.55 25.45
C SER A 266 -2.69 31.46 25.52
N ALA A 267 -2.31 32.12 24.42
CA ALA A 267 -1.19 33.07 24.41
C ALA A 267 -1.54 34.39 25.12
N SER A 268 -2.78 34.86 24.97
CA SER A 268 -3.31 36.05 25.64
C SER A 268 -3.39 35.89 27.17
N LEU A 269 -3.57 34.65 27.64
CA LEU A 269 -3.45 34.26 29.05
C LEU A 269 -2.00 34.10 29.56
N GLY A 270 -1.00 34.47 28.74
CA GLY A 270 0.42 34.45 29.12
C GLY A 270 1.09 33.07 29.11
N ALA A 271 0.48 32.05 28.49
CA ALA A 271 1.08 30.72 28.44
C ALA A 271 2.34 30.69 27.57
N SER A 272 3.46 30.24 28.14
CA SER A 272 4.70 29.98 27.41
C SER A 272 4.52 28.88 26.35
N SER A 273 5.42 28.80 25.37
CA SER A 273 5.35 27.80 24.29
C SER A 273 5.31 26.35 24.79
N LEU A 274 5.95 26.04 25.91
CA LEU A 274 5.88 24.71 26.55
C LEU A 274 4.54 24.49 27.25
N GLN A 275 4.00 25.50 27.94
CA GLN A 275 2.65 25.41 28.52
C GLN A 275 1.61 25.23 27.41
N GLN A 276 1.58 26.10 26.38
CA GLN A 276 0.67 25.98 25.24
C GLN A 276 0.81 24.64 24.51
N LEU A 277 2.02 24.06 24.44
CA LEU A 277 2.22 22.72 23.89
C LEU A 277 1.46 21.64 24.69
N PHE A 278 1.62 21.61 26.02
CA PHE A 278 1.02 20.58 26.87
C PHE A 278 -0.46 20.83 27.23
N THR A 279 -0.90 22.09 27.29
CA THR A 279 -2.28 22.46 27.69
C THR A 279 -3.25 22.68 26.52
N ALA A 280 -2.75 23.04 25.33
CA ALA A 280 -3.59 23.30 24.15
C ALA A 280 -3.23 22.41 22.96
N ARG A 281 -2.01 22.50 22.41
CA ARG A 281 -1.65 21.84 21.13
C ARG A 281 -1.74 20.31 21.21
N LEU A 282 -1.08 19.68 22.18
CA LEU A 282 -1.13 18.23 22.35
C LEU A 282 -2.54 17.73 22.68
N PRO A 283 -3.30 18.33 23.61
CA PRO A 283 -4.71 17.99 23.84
C PRO A 283 -5.60 18.04 22.60
N LEU A 284 -5.50 19.09 21.77
CA LEU A 284 -6.25 19.19 20.51
C LEU A 284 -5.79 18.16 19.48
N ALA A 285 -4.49 17.88 19.40
CA ALA A 285 -3.92 16.90 18.47
C ALA A 285 -4.23 15.43 18.82
N ARG A 286 -4.71 15.10 20.03
CA ARG A 286 -4.86 13.71 20.54
C ARG A 286 -5.59 12.77 19.58
N LYS A 287 -6.67 13.22 18.95
CA LYS A 287 -7.43 12.42 17.99
C LYS A 287 -6.59 12.04 16.76
N GLN A 288 -5.85 13.00 16.21
CA GLN A 288 -4.95 12.75 15.08
C GLN A 288 -3.74 11.90 15.48
N MET A 289 -3.26 12.02 16.72
CA MET A 289 -2.23 11.14 17.28
C MET A 289 -2.72 9.69 17.47
N LEU A 290 -3.97 9.47 17.90
CA LEU A 290 -4.56 8.12 17.95
C LEU A 290 -4.79 7.51 16.55
N LEU A 291 -5.17 8.32 15.56
CA LEU A 291 -5.16 7.88 14.16
C LEU A 291 -3.74 7.53 13.69
N GLY A 292 -2.74 8.31 14.10
CA GLY A 292 -1.31 8.01 13.91
C GLY A 292 -0.89 6.66 14.50
N LEU A 293 -1.31 6.39 15.74
CA LEU A 293 -1.07 5.12 16.41
C LEU A 293 -1.76 3.95 15.68
N ASN A 294 -3.01 4.10 15.24
CA ASN A 294 -3.71 3.04 14.49
C ASN A 294 -2.98 2.72 13.16
N GLN A 295 -2.58 3.74 12.40
CA GLN A 295 -1.79 3.53 11.18
C GLN A 295 -0.41 2.92 11.46
N THR A 296 0.21 3.24 12.61
CA THR A 296 1.46 2.61 13.05
C THR A 296 1.28 1.13 13.31
N ILE A 297 0.22 0.76 14.04
CA ILE A 297 -0.12 -0.65 14.32
C ILE A 297 -0.35 -1.43 13.03
N MET A 298 -1.14 -0.89 12.09
CA MET A 298 -1.42 -1.54 10.80
C MET A 298 -0.16 -1.67 9.92
N MET A 299 0.80 -0.74 10.02
CA MET A 299 2.09 -0.83 9.33
C MET A 299 3.06 -1.82 10.00
N CYS A 300 3.07 -1.93 11.34
CA CYS A 300 3.79 -3.00 12.03
C CYS A 300 3.24 -4.38 11.63
N LEU A 301 1.91 -4.54 11.61
CA LEU A 301 1.28 -5.81 11.24
C LEU A 301 1.58 -6.21 9.79
N SER A 302 1.62 -5.26 8.84
CA SER A 302 1.96 -5.58 7.45
C SER A 302 3.41 -6.04 7.28
N MET A 303 4.28 -5.77 8.26
CA MET A 303 5.67 -6.25 8.30
C MET A 303 5.81 -7.66 8.89
N VAL A 304 4.81 -8.19 9.63
CA VAL A 304 4.89 -9.50 10.31
C VAL A 304 5.20 -10.67 9.36
N VAL A 305 4.67 -10.65 8.14
CA VAL A 305 4.90 -11.74 7.16
C VAL A 305 6.16 -11.51 6.31
N LEU A 306 6.87 -10.41 6.57
CA LEU A 306 8.22 -10.14 6.06
C LEU A 306 9.28 -10.40 7.15
N ALA A 307 8.89 -10.37 8.42
CA ALA A 307 9.72 -10.69 9.59
C ALA A 307 10.22 -12.14 9.60
N SER A 308 9.34 -13.08 9.25
CA SER A 308 9.67 -14.51 9.16
C SER A 308 10.75 -14.83 8.13
N LEU A 309 10.86 -14.03 7.08
CA LEU A 309 11.91 -14.15 6.07
C LEU A 309 13.31 -13.80 6.63
N ILE A 310 13.39 -13.31 7.88
CA ILE A 310 14.61 -13.13 8.66
C ILE A 310 14.60 -13.95 9.97
N GLY A 311 13.69 -14.91 10.16
CA GLY A 311 13.66 -15.76 11.34
C GLY A 311 13.35 -15.02 12.66
N ALA A 312 12.38 -14.09 12.65
CA ALA A 312 11.83 -13.50 13.88
C ALA A 312 10.56 -14.22 14.40
N GLY A 313 10.21 -15.37 13.82
CA GLY A 313 9.16 -16.26 14.30
C GLY A 313 7.72 -15.80 14.02
N GLY A 314 6.80 -16.45 14.73
CA GLY A 314 5.38 -16.15 14.76
C GLY A 314 4.59 -16.60 13.53
N LEU A 315 3.42 -15.99 13.35
CA LEU A 315 2.46 -16.31 12.27
C LEU A 315 3.05 -16.12 10.87
N GLY A 316 4.17 -15.39 10.74
CA GLY A 316 4.90 -15.28 9.50
C GLY A 316 5.62 -16.57 9.08
N ASP A 317 6.11 -17.37 10.03
CA ASP A 317 6.87 -18.60 9.76
C ASP A 317 5.94 -19.71 9.26
N GLU A 318 4.73 -19.81 9.81
CA GLU A 318 3.65 -20.65 9.31
C GLU A 318 3.29 -20.31 7.86
N ILE A 319 3.08 -19.02 7.56
CA ILE A 319 2.76 -18.55 6.20
C ILE A 319 3.94 -18.78 5.24
N PHE A 320 5.20 -18.62 5.69
CA PHE A 320 6.37 -18.88 4.86
C PHE A 320 6.61 -20.37 4.60
N THR A 321 6.38 -21.22 5.59
CA THR A 321 6.43 -22.69 5.46
C THR A 321 5.37 -23.15 4.46
N ALA A 322 4.12 -22.70 4.64
CA ALA A 322 3.01 -22.97 3.74
C ALA A 322 3.24 -22.45 2.31
N LEU A 323 3.91 -21.31 2.15
CA LEU A 323 4.33 -20.79 0.84
C LEU A 323 5.39 -21.69 0.18
N SER A 324 6.32 -22.22 0.97
CA SER A 324 7.42 -23.05 0.50
C SER A 324 6.99 -24.48 0.15
N THR A 325 5.95 -25.01 0.81
CA THR A 325 5.30 -26.29 0.46
C THR A 325 4.16 -26.15 -0.57
N VAL A 326 3.70 -24.91 -0.83
CA VAL A 326 2.52 -24.58 -1.63
C VAL A 326 1.21 -25.16 -1.04
N ASP A 327 1.08 -25.14 0.29
CA ASP A 327 -0.07 -25.67 1.02
C ASP A 327 -1.01 -24.54 1.52
N VAL A 328 -2.19 -24.41 0.91
CA VAL A 328 -3.17 -23.38 1.30
C VAL A 328 -3.81 -23.67 2.66
N GLY A 329 -3.96 -24.95 3.02
CA GLY A 329 -4.52 -25.42 4.27
C GLY A 329 -3.65 -25.10 5.48
N LEU A 330 -2.33 -25.04 5.33
CA LEU A 330 -1.40 -24.55 6.36
C LEU A 330 -1.39 -23.02 6.44
N ALA A 331 -1.47 -22.31 5.30
CA ALA A 331 -1.45 -20.85 5.30
C ALA A 331 -2.75 -20.20 5.83
N LEU A 332 -3.92 -20.79 5.55
CA LEU A 332 -5.20 -20.14 5.85
C LEU A 332 -5.46 -19.94 7.37
N PRO A 333 -5.18 -20.91 8.27
CA PRO A 333 -5.28 -20.70 9.72
C PRO A 333 -4.43 -19.53 10.21
N ALA A 334 -3.15 -19.48 9.84
CA ALA A 334 -2.23 -18.39 10.19
C ALA A 334 -2.70 -17.04 9.61
N GLY A 335 -3.22 -17.05 8.38
CA GLY A 335 -3.84 -15.88 7.76
C GLY A 335 -5.06 -15.35 8.50
N ILE A 336 -5.96 -16.23 8.91
CA ILE A 336 -7.13 -15.88 9.71
C ILE A 336 -6.68 -15.30 11.06
N ALA A 337 -5.66 -15.88 11.70
CA ALA A 337 -5.10 -15.34 12.94
C ALA A 337 -4.53 -13.92 12.75
N VAL A 338 -3.69 -13.67 11.73
CA VAL A 338 -3.16 -12.33 11.41
C VAL A 338 -4.29 -11.33 11.15
N VAL A 339 -5.30 -11.70 10.36
CA VAL A 339 -6.44 -10.82 10.04
C VAL A 339 -7.32 -10.53 11.27
N LEU A 340 -7.56 -11.51 12.14
CA LEU A 340 -8.35 -11.29 13.36
C LEU A 340 -7.59 -10.43 14.38
N ILE A 341 -6.28 -10.61 14.51
CA ILE A 341 -5.42 -9.71 15.31
C ILE A 341 -5.47 -8.29 14.74
N ALA A 342 -5.43 -8.11 13.41
CA ALA A 342 -5.63 -6.81 12.75
C ALA A 342 -6.96 -6.16 13.18
N VAL A 343 -8.05 -6.93 13.09
CA VAL A 343 -9.40 -6.45 13.40
C VAL A 343 -9.54 -6.14 14.89
N TRP A 344 -8.98 -6.95 15.80
CA TRP A 344 -9.00 -6.64 17.23
C TRP A 344 -8.26 -5.34 17.55
N LEU A 345 -7.07 -5.15 16.98
CA LEU A 345 -6.26 -3.96 17.20
C LEU A 345 -6.92 -2.70 16.63
N ASP A 346 -7.35 -2.71 15.36
CA ASP A 346 -8.05 -1.58 14.72
C ASP A 346 -9.33 -1.21 15.48
N ARG A 347 -10.16 -2.20 15.85
CA ARG A 347 -11.41 -1.95 16.60
C ARG A 347 -11.15 -1.38 17.98
N THR A 348 -10.09 -1.81 18.65
CA THR A 348 -9.68 -1.31 19.97
C THR A 348 -9.18 0.13 19.87
N THR A 349 -8.27 0.42 18.94
CA THR A 349 -7.70 1.77 18.77
C THR A 349 -8.72 2.77 18.23
N ALA A 350 -9.60 2.36 17.30
CA ALA A 350 -10.68 3.22 16.79
C ALA A 350 -11.70 3.57 17.89
N ALA A 351 -12.06 2.63 18.77
CA ALA A 351 -12.98 2.88 19.88
C ALA A 351 -12.39 3.86 20.91
N ALA A 352 -11.10 3.73 21.24
CA ALA A 352 -10.40 4.72 22.06
C ALA A 352 -10.37 6.11 21.40
N GLY A 353 -10.34 6.17 20.07
CA GLY A 353 -10.51 7.40 19.28
C GLY A 353 -11.90 8.02 19.43
N GLU A 354 -12.97 7.24 19.27
CA GLU A 354 -14.36 7.70 19.50
C GLU A 354 -14.57 8.21 20.93
N GLN A 355 -13.92 7.61 21.92
CA GLN A 355 -14.07 8.00 23.34
C GLN A 355 -13.57 9.44 23.60
N LEU A 356 -12.65 9.98 22.79
CA LEU A 356 -12.19 11.36 22.92
C LEU A 356 -13.21 12.39 22.45
N ASP A 357 -14.12 12.03 21.54
CA ASP A 357 -15.15 12.92 21.00
C ASP A 357 -16.35 13.07 21.95
N ASP A 358 -16.56 12.14 22.88
CA ASP A 358 -17.79 11.99 23.66
C ASP A 358 -17.78 12.86 24.93
N PRO A 359 -18.48 14.02 24.97
CA PRO A 359 -18.38 14.96 26.09
C PRO A 359 -19.06 14.42 27.36
N ALA A 360 -19.94 13.43 27.22
CA ALA A 360 -20.66 12.77 28.30
C ALA A 360 -19.97 11.49 28.81
N GLY A 361 -18.83 11.09 28.22
CA GLY A 361 -18.02 9.93 28.60
C GLY A 361 -17.31 10.06 29.96
N GLY A 362 -18.07 10.26 31.04
CA GLY A 362 -17.61 10.70 32.36
C GLY A 362 -16.86 9.69 33.22
N HIS A 363 -15.71 9.16 32.76
CA HIS A 363 -14.80 8.34 33.58
C HIS A 363 -13.50 9.06 34.02
N ARG A 364 -13.44 10.39 33.86
CA ARG A 364 -12.27 11.23 34.26
C ARG A 364 -11.86 11.08 35.74
N GLY A 365 -12.75 10.59 36.61
CA GLY A 365 -12.50 10.35 38.03
C GLY A 365 -12.52 8.88 38.49
N ALA A 366 -12.44 7.89 37.58
CA ALA A 366 -12.55 6.47 37.95
C ALA A 366 -11.37 5.58 37.49
N TRP A 367 -10.50 6.08 36.60
CA TRP A 367 -9.41 5.30 35.99
C TRP A 367 -8.49 4.62 37.01
N TYR A 368 -8.21 5.27 38.15
CA TYR A 368 -7.34 4.77 39.20
C TYR A 368 -7.93 3.57 39.99
N LEU A 369 -9.21 3.26 39.83
CA LEU A 369 -9.83 2.03 40.34
C LEU A 369 -9.89 0.94 39.27
N ILE A 370 -10.16 1.33 38.01
CA ILE A 370 -10.35 0.41 36.90
C ILE A 370 -9.04 -0.32 36.54
N TRP A 371 -7.91 0.39 36.45
CA TRP A 371 -6.63 -0.21 36.07
C TRP A 371 -6.12 -1.25 37.09
N PRO A 372 -6.09 -0.99 38.41
CA PRO A 372 -5.76 -2.02 39.40
C PRO A 372 -6.75 -3.19 39.39
N GLY A 373 -8.05 -2.93 39.22
CA GLY A 373 -9.07 -3.99 39.13
C GLY A 373 -8.83 -4.92 37.94
N MET A 374 -8.50 -4.36 36.77
CA MET A 374 -8.12 -5.13 35.58
C MET A 374 -6.84 -5.94 35.82
N ALA A 375 -5.80 -5.34 36.41
CA ALA A 375 -4.53 -6.03 36.69
C ALA A 375 -4.71 -7.21 37.66
N VAL A 376 -5.52 -7.03 38.72
CA VAL A 376 -5.85 -8.10 39.68
C VAL A 376 -6.69 -9.21 39.01
N ALA A 377 -7.65 -8.87 38.15
CA ALA A 377 -8.44 -9.85 37.43
C ALA A 377 -7.57 -10.68 36.46
N VAL A 378 -6.70 -10.02 35.68
CA VAL A 378 -5.75 -10.68 34.77
C VAL A 378 -4.78 -11.58 35.55
N GLY A 379 -4.08 -11.05 36.56
CA GLY A 379 -3.13 -11.81 37.36
C GLY A 379 -3.77 -12.98 38.12
N GLY A 380 -4.98 -12.81 38.65
CA GLY A 380 -5.75 -13.88 39.28
C GLY A 380 -6.17 -14.97 38.29
N SER A 381 -6.53 -14.60 37.05
CA SER A 381 -6.88 -15.56 36.00
C SER A 381 -5.66 -16.32 35.44
N ALA A 382 -4.50 -15.66 35.37
CA ALA A 382 -3.23 -16.29 35.02
C ALA A 382 -2.77 -17.27 36.10
N LEU A 383 -2.86 -16.89 37.38
CA LEU A 383 -2.59 -17.77 38.50
C LEU A 383 -3.55 -18.97 38.54
N LEU A 384 -4.83 -18.78 38.20
CA LEU A 384 -5.77 -19.88 38.04
C LEU A 384 -5.38 -20.80 36.89
N GLY A 385 -4.97 -20.26 35.74
CA GLY A 385 -4.51 -21.03 34.58
C GLY A 385 -3.26 -21.86 34.88
N SER A 386 -2.26 -21.27 35.55
CA SER A 386 -1.04 -21.99 35.92
C SER A 386 -1.27 -23.04 37.01
N LEU A 387 -2.11 -22.78 38.02
CA LEU A 387 -2.53 -23.77 39.02
C LEU A 387 -3.34 -24.94 38.41
N LEU A 388 -4.05 -24.70 37.30
CA LEU A 388 -4.77 -25.74 36.55
C LEU A 388 -3.91 -26.45 35.49
N GLY A 389 -2.63 -26.09 35.33
CA GLY A 389 -1.75 -26.65 34.30
C GLY A 389 -2.16 -26.30 32.87
N ARG A 390 -2.84 -25.16 32.67
CA ARG A 390 -3.43 -24.71 31.40
C ARG A 390 -2.89 -23.33 31.00
N GLN A 391 -1.60 -23.29 30.66
CA GLN A 391 -0.93 -22.07 30.19
C GLN A 391 -1.04 -21.95 28.65
N THR A 392 -0.62 -22.98 27.92
CA THR A 392 -0.83 -23.12 26.46
C THR A 392 -2.29 -23.41 26.12
N TRP A 393 -2.66 -23.26 24.84
CA TRP A 393 -3.97 -23.66 24.37
C TRP A 393 -4.12 -25.20 24.36
N PRO A 394 -5.26 -25.79 24.77
CA PRO A 394 -5.41 -27.25 24.77
C PRO A 394 -5.53 -27.82 23.34
N ASP A 395 -4.63 -28.75 22.96
CA ASP A 395 -4.65 -29.43 21.65
C ASP A 395 -6.01 -30.04 21.31
N ALA A 396 -6.67 -30.63 22.30
CA ALA A 396 -7.99 -31.25 22.20
C ALA A 396 -9.15 -30.25 21.93
N TRP A 397 -8.87 -28.94 21.89
CA TRP A 397 -9.80 -27.90 21.44
C TRP A 397 -9.45 -27.35 20.05
N THR A 398 -8.34 -27.76 19.43
CA THR A 398 -7.97 -27.32 18.08
C THR A 398 -8.85 -27.98 17.01
N VAL A 399 -9.06 -27.26 15.91
CA VAL A 399 -9.92 -27.65 14.79
C VAL A 399 -9.13 -27.43 13.50
N SER A 400 -8.55 -28.49 12.96
CA SER A 400 -7.86 -28.44 11.66
C SER A 400 -8.86 -28.13 10.55
N ILE A 401 -8.79 -26.91 10.01
CA ILE A 401 -9.48 -26.53 8.77
C ILE A 401 -8.64 -26.89 7.53
N SER A 402 -7.39 -27.31 7.70
CA SER A 402 -6.42 -27.54 6.63
C SER A 402 -6.84 -28.64 5.68
N GLU A 403 -7.36 -29.77 6.18
CA GLU A 403 -7.87 -30.87 5.35
C GLU A 403 -9.08 -30.45 4.47
N PRO A 404 -10.15 -29.84 5.02
CA PRO A 404 -11.23 -29.26 4.20
C PRO A 404 -10.75 -28.23 3.17
N VAL A 405 -9.82 -27.34 3.56
CA VAL A 405 -9.29 -26.30 2.67
C VAL A 405 -8.51 -26.92 1.52
N ASN A 406 -7.57 -27.82 1.80
CA ASN A 406 -6.81 -28.52 0.76
C ASN A 406 -7.70 -29.42 -0.11
N SER A 407 -8.78 -30.00 0.44
CA SER A 407 -9.77 -30.72 -0.36
C SER A 407 -10.49 -29.81 -1.38
N VAL A 408 -10.84 -28.58 -0.99
CA VAL A 408 -11.44 -27.58 -1.89
C VAL A 408 -10.42 -27.02 -2.89
N VAL A 409 -9.18 -26.81 -2.46
CA VAL A 409 -8.09 -26.29 -3.30
C VAL A 409 -7.66 -27.32 -4.35
N ASN A 410 -7.45 -28.58 -3.98
CA ASN A 410 -7.17 -29.68 -4.91
C ASN A 410 -8.32 -29.88 -5.93
N TRP A 411 -9.58 -29.64 -5.52
CA TRP A 411 -10.71 -29.60 -6.46
C TRP A 411 -10.62 -28.40 -7.40
N ILE A 412 -10.38 -27.19 -6.88
CA ILE A 412 -10.14 -25.96 -7.67
C ILE A 412 -9.03 -26.17 -8.71
N GLU A 413 -7.88 -26.71 -8.31
CA GLU A 413 -6.74 -26.98 -9.19
C GLU A 413 -7.07 -27.97 -10.30
N ARG A 414 -7.78 -29.06 -9.98
CA ARG A 414 -8.17 -30.05 -10.99
C ARG A 414 -9.13 -29.45 -12.01
N GLU A 415 -10.21 -28.82 -11.56
CA GLU A 415 -11.27 -28.34 -12.47
C GLU A 415 -10.84 -27.07 -13.24
N LEU A 416 -10.18 -26.09 -12.58
CA LEU A 416 -9.76 -24.84 -13.22
C LEU A 416 -8.38 -24.94 -13.89
N GLY A 417 -7.44 -25.71 -13.34
CA GLY A 417 -6.08 -25.87 -13.88
C GLY A 417 -6.03 -26.63 -15.20
N SER A 418 -6.86 -27.68 -15.34
CA SER A 418 -7.02 -28.42 -16.60
C SER A 418 -8.09 -27.83 -17.52
N GLY A 419 -9.20 -27.34 -16.94
CA GLY A 419 -10.26 -26.62 -17.65
C GLY A 419 -11.07 -27.47 -18.64
N ILE A 420 -11.82 -26.79 -19.50
CA ILE A 420 -12.63 -27.44 -20.54
C ILE A 420 -11.70 -27.84 -21.72
N PRO A 421 -11.75 -29.08 -22.26
CA PRO A 421 -10.85 -29.58 -23.32
C PRO A 421 -10.79 -28.83 -24.67
N VAL A 422 -11.43 -27.65 -24.78
CA VAL A 422 -11.40 -26.77 -25.96
C VAL A 422 -10.98 -25.33 -25.59
N LEU A 423 -11.18 -24.91 -24.33
CA LEU A 423 -10.79 -23.58 -23.84
C LEU A 423 -9.48 -23.60 -23.03
N GLY A 424 -9.05 -24.79 -22.56
CA GLY A 424 -7.95 -24.95 -21.62
C GLY A 424 -8.28 -24.46 -20.21
N GLY A 425 -7.40 -24.79 -19.26
CA GLY A 425 -7.46 -24.32 -17.88
C GLY A 425 -6.50 -23.17 -17.62
N THR A 426 -6.42 -22.72 -16.37
CA THR A 426 -5.56 -21.60 -15.94
C THR A 426 -4.09 -21.82 -16.27
N LEU A 427 -3.62 -23.07 -16.33
CA LEU A 427 -2.27 -23.42 -16.80
C LEU A 427 -2.07 -23.13 -18.30
N THR A 428 -3.02 -23.56 -19.15
CA THR A 428 -3.01 -23.28 -20.59
C THR A 428 -3.14 -21.78 -20.88
N TRP A 429 -3.95 -21.06 -20.09
CA TRP A 429 -4.09 -19.61 -20.18
C TRP A 429 -2.83 -18.87 -19.70
N ALA A 430 -2.16 -19.36 -18.65
CA ALA A 430 -0.88 -18.85 -18.19
C ALA A 430 0.20 -18.97 -19.28
N GLU A 431 0.41 -20.16 -19.83
CA GLU A 431 1.38 -20.39 -20.91
C GLU A 431 1.10 -19.51 -22.13
N ASN A 432 -0.15 -19.47 -22.60
CA ASN A 432 -0.54 -18.59 -23.70
C ASN A 432 -0.34 -17.11 -23.37
N PHE A 433 -0.64 -16.65 -22.15
CA PHE A 433 -0.38 -15.27 -21.75
C PHE A 433 1.13 -14.94 -21.72
N ALA A 434 1.98 -15.89 -21.32
CA ALA A 434 3.42 -15.75 -21.42
C ALA A 434 3.90 -15.65 -22.88
N ILE A 435 3.38 -16.50 -23.77
CA ILE A 435 3.78 -16.58 -25.18
C ILE A 435 3.25 -15.39 -26.01
N TRP A 436 2.00 -14.98 -25.81
CA TRP A 436 1.33 -13.97 -26.65
C TRP A 436 1.33 -12.56 -26.06
N VAL A 437 1.60 -12.37 -24.77
CA VAL A 437 1.59 -11.04 -24.12
C VAL A 437 2.93 -10.69 -23.47
N ILE A 438 3.47 -11.53 -22.58
CA ILE A 438 4.70 -11.19 -21.83
C ILE A 438 5.92 -11.23 -22.74
N ASN A 439 6.15 -12.35 -23.46
CA ASN A 439 7.31 -12.49 -24.35
C ASN A 439 7.35 -11.40 -25.44
N PRO A 440 6.29 -11.14 -26.24
CA PRO A 440 6.39 -10.18 -27.33
C PRO A 440 6.60 -8.75 -26.83
N MET A 441 6.02 -8.39 -25.67
CA MET A 441 6.24 -7.07 -25.08
C MET A 441 7.65 -6.93 -24.49
N ARG A 442 8.21 -7.97 -23.84
CA ARG A 442 9.62 -8.02 -23.46
C ARG A 442 10.53 -7.89 -24.68
N ASP A 443 10.23 -8.62 -25.75
CA ASP A 443 11.09 -8.72 -26.93
C ASP A 443 11.09 -7.40 -27.72
N VAL A 444 9.96 -6.67 -27.76
CA VAL A 444 9.90 -5.29 -28.26
C VAL A 444 10.70 -4.32 -27.38
N LEU A 445 10.63 -4.43 -26.04
CA LEU A 445 11.43 -3.61 -25.12
C LEU A 445 12.94 -3.88 -25.27
N LEU A 446 13.35 -5.13 -25.49
CA LEU A 446 14.75 -5.53 -25.68
C LEU A 446 15.27 -5.31 -27.12
N ALA A 447 14.42 -5.24 -28.13
CA ALA A 447 14.79 -4.84 -29.48
C ALA A 447 14.97 -3.32 -29.62
N THR A 448 14.22 -2.54 -28.82
CA THR A 448 14.29 -1.06 -28.85
C THR A 448 15.67 -0.58 -28.36
N PRO A 449 16.45 0.19 -29.16
CA PRO A 449 17.71 0.77 -28.73
C PRO A 449 17.59 1.59 -27.45
N TRP A 450 18.54 1.46 -26.53
CA TRP A 450 18.51 2.14 -25.22
C TRP A 450 18.24 3.65 -25.33
N TRP A 451 18.84 4.33 -26.30
CA TRP A 451 18.65 5.76 -26.57
C TRP A 451 17.25 6.08 -27.12
N ALA A 452 16.67 5.17 -27.91
CA ALA A 452 15.29 5.28 -28.39
C ALA A 452 14.29 5.08 -27.24
N MET A 453 14.58 4.15 -26.33
CA MET A 453 13.77 3.95 -25.12
C MET A 453 13.86 5.15 -24.16
N LEU A 454 15.05 5.75 -23.97
CA LEU A 454 15.22 6.99 -23.21
C LEU A 454 14.41 8.15 -23.81
N THR A 455 14.47 8.36 -25.13
CA THR A 455 13.72 9.44 -25.79
C THR A 455 12.21 9.20 -25.77
N LEU A 456 11.75 7.95 -25.99
CA LEU A 456 10.35 7.56 -25.87
C LEU A 456 9.80 7.81 -24.46
N ALA A 457 10.48 7.32 -23.42
CA ALA A 457 10.09 7.53 -22.03
C ALA A 457 10.12 9.02 -21.65
N GLY A 458 11.14 9.77 -22.11
CA GLY A 458 11.26 11.21 -21.89
C GLY A 458 10.15 12.04 -22.54
N VAL A 459 9.69 11.68 -23.75
CA VAL A 459 8.58 12.35 -24.45
C VAL A 459 7.22 11.96 -23.87
N LEU A 460 7.03 10.71 -23.44
CA LEU A 460 5.84 10.31 -22.68
C LEU A 460 5.74 11.13 -21.38
N ALA A 461 6.83 11.25 -20.63
CA ALA A 461 6.91 12.07 -19.42
C ALA A 461 6.74 13.58 -19.69
N PHE A 462 7.19 14.08 -20.85
CA PHE A 462 6.96 15.48 -21.27
C PHE A 462 5.50 15.75 -21.64
N ARG A 463 4.78 14.73 -22.13
CA ARG A 463 3.36 14.83 -22.49
C ARG A 463 2.44 14.70 -21.27
N ALA A 464 2.82 13.88 -20.29
CA ALA A 464 2.11 13.74 -19.02
C ALA A 464 2.38 14.92 -18.08
N GLY A 465 3.66 15.23 -17.84
CA GLY A 465 4.14 16.16 -16.83
C GLY A 465 4.65 17.52 -17.36
N ARG A 466 5.69 18.02 -16.70
CA ARG A 466 6.55 19.15 -17.13
C ARG A 466 7.98 18.63 -17.29
N TRP A 467 8.92 19.46 -17.79
CA TRP A 467 10.33 19.08 -18.01
C TRP A 467 11.00 18.32 -16.83
N ARG A 468 10.63 18.63 -15.58
CA ARG A 468 11.14 17.94 -14.38
C ARG A 468 10.82 16.43 -14.39
N ALA A 469 9.63 16.04 -14.88
CA ALA A 469 9.26 14.64 -15.05
C ALA A 469 10.11 13.96 -16.13
N THR A 470 10.32 14.60 -17.29
CA THR A 470 11.24 14.13 -18.33
C THR A 470 12.64 13.87 -17.78
N VAL A 471 13.19 14.81 -17.01
CA VAL A 471 14.52 14.65 -16.40
C VAL A 471 14.53 13.50 -15.38
N THR A 472 13.54 13.39 -14.49
CA THR A 472 13.45 12.25 -13.55
C THR A 472 13.36 10.91 -14.28
N VAL A 473 12.55 10.80 -15.34
CA VAL A 473 12.35 9.55 -16.09
C VAL A 473 13.60 9.14 -16.86
N VAL A 474 14.24 10.08 -17.56
CA VAL A 474 15.48 9.83 -18.31
C VAL A 474 16.61 9.46 -17.35
N LEU A 475 16.75 10.14 -16.20
CA LEU A 475 17.77 9.79 -15.20
C LEU A 475 17.51 8.42 -14.55
N ALA A 476 16.26 8.11 -14.18
CA ALA A 476 15.93 6.82 -13.57
C ALA A 476 16.19 5.64 -14.52
N LEU A 477 15.82 5.77 -15.79
CA LEU A 477 16.09 4.75 -16.81
C LEU A 477 17.57 4.68 -17.20
N SER A 478 18.29 5.81 -17.16
CA SER A 478 19.75 5.80 -17.35
C SER A 478 20.47 5.13 -16.18
N ALA A 479 20.05 5.36 -14.93
CA ALA A 479 20.62 4.74 -13.75
C ALA A 479 20.49 3.20 -13.78
N ILE A 480 19.33 2.68 -14.21
CA ILE A 480 19.11 1.25 -14.48
C ILE A 480 20.15 0.70 -15.48
N GLY A 481 20.42 1.45 -16.55
CA GLY A 481 21.42 1.09 -17.54
C GLY A 481 22.84 1.10 -16.98
N VAL A 482 23.22 2.19 -16.29
CA VAL A 482 24.53 2.35 -15.64
C VAL A 482 24.82 1.23 -14.64
N MET A 483 23.84 0.77 -13.86
CA MET A 483 23.97 -0.38 -12.96
C MET A 483 24.08 -1.74 -13.67
N GLY A 484 24.06 -1.80 -15.01
CA GLY A 484 24.08 -3.06 -15.78
C GLY A 484 22.76 -3.84 -15.78
N LEU A 485 21.74 -3.38 -15.05
CA LEU A 485 20.47 -4.09 -14.81
C LEU A 485 19.42 -3.89 -15.91
N TRP A 486 19.81 -3.42 -17.09
CA TRP A 486 18.92 -3.07 -18.20
C TRP A 486 17.98 -4.22 -18.60
N ASN A 487 18.52 -5.40 -18.90
CA ASN A 487 17.73 -6.55 -19.38
C ASN A 487 16.75 -7.03 -18.30
N ARG A 488 17.20 -7.16 -17.05
CA ARG A 488 16.35 -7.49 -15.90
C ARG A 488 15.24 -6.49 -15.68
N SER A 489 15.51 -5.21 -15.94
CA SER A 489 14.53 -4.14 -15.80
C SER A 489 13.51 -4.14 -16.93
N MET A 490 13.89 -4.51 -18.16
CA MET A 490 12.93 -4.71 -19.25
C MET A 490 12.08 -5.97 -19.03
N ASP A 491 12.65 -7.06 -18.48
CA ASP A 491 11.87 -8.21 -18.00
C ASP A 491 10.82 -7.77 -16.97
N THR A 492 11.22 -7.05 -15.90
CA THR A 492 10.29 -6.54 -14.87
C THR A 492 9.24 -5.62 -15.47
N LEU A 493 9.65 -4.67 -16.33
CA LEU A 493 8.74 -3.72 -16.97
C LEU A 493 7.69 -4.42 -17.84
N SER A 494 8.06 -5.49 -18.57
CA SER A 494 7.11 -6.30 -19.34
C SER A 494 6.04 -6.96 -18.45
N GLN A 495 6.43 -7.50 -17.29
CA GLN A 495 5.51 -8.14 -16.35
C GLN A 495 4.59 -7.10 -15.68
N VAL A 496 5.15 -5.98 -15.23
CA VAL A 496 4.41 -4.88 -14.58
C VAL A 496 3.39 -4.27 -15.54
N LEU A 497 3.76 -4.01 -16.80
CA LEU A 497 2.82 -3.49 -17.80
C LEU A 497 1.72 -4.51 -18.14
N ALA A 498 2.06 -5.80 -18.26
CA ALA A 498 1.08 -6.85 -18.53
C ALA A 498 0.06 -6.99 -17.39
N ALA A 499 0.55 -7.07 -16.14
CA ALA A 499 -0.29 -7.11 -14.94
C ALA A 499 -1.16 -5.85 -14.81
N LEU A 500 -0.60 -4.66 -15.04
CA LEU A 500 -1.34 -3.40 -14.97
C LEU A 500 -2.46 -3.33 -16.01
N VAL A 501 -2.21 -3.72 -17.27
CA VAL A 501 -3.24 -3.74 -18.31
C VAL A 501 -4.38 -4.69 -17.95
N VAL A 502 -4.09 -5.91 -17.51
CA VAL A 502 -5.11 -6.87 -17.06
C VAL A 502 -5.90 -6.34 -15.86
N THR A 503 -5.20 -5.78 -14.86
CA THR A 503 -5.82 -5.18 -13.66
C THR A 503 -6.76 -4.03 -14.02
N LEU A 504 -6.39 -3.17 -14.96
CA LEU A 504 -7.22 -2.03 -15.38
C LEU A 504 -8.42 -2.46 -16.21
N LEU A 505 -8.26 -3.42 -17.13
CA LEU A 505 -9.36 -3.94 -17.93
C LEU A 505 -10.44 -4.60 -17.05
N ILE A 506 -10.03 -5.50 -16.15
CA ILE A 506 -10.95 -6.18 -15.23
C ILE A 506 -11.48 -5.18 -14.18
N GLY A 507 -10.60 -4.35 -13.62
CA GLY A 507 -10.93 -3.42 -12.54
C GLY A 507 -11.88 -2.30 -12.95
N PHE A 508 -11.70 -1.75 -14.15
CA PHE A 508 -12.63 -0.76 -14.71
C PHE A 508 -13.95 -1.41 -15.13
N ALA A 509 -13.94 -2.61 -15.72
CA ALA A 509 -15.17 -3.32 -16.10
C ALA A 509 -16.04 -3.65 -14.88
N ILE A 510 -15.45 -4.24 -13.84
CA ILE A 510 -16.14 -4.57 -12.58
C ILE A 510 -16.54 -3.29 -11.83
N GLY A 511 -15.67 -2.28 -11.75
CA GLY A 511 -15.97 -1.01 -11.06
C GLY A 511 -17.11 -0.21 -11.69
N ILE A 512 -17.14 -0.11 -13.02
CA ILE A 512 -18.25 0.56 -13.75
C ILE A 512 -19.54 -0.26 -13.67
N LEU A 513 -19.46 -1.59 -13.59
CA LEU A 513 -20.63 -2.45 -13.37
C LEU A 513 -21.18 -2.28 -11.95
N ALA A 514 -20.32 -2.33 -10.93
CA ALA A 514 -20.69 -2.14 -9.52
C ALA A 514 -21.25 -0.74 -9.24
N ALA A 515 -20.69 0.30 -9.86
CA ALA A 515 -21.20 1.67 -9.74
C ALA A 515 -22.66 1.81 -10.20
N ARG A 516 -23.02 1.15 -11.32
CA ARG A 516 -24.37 1.19 -11.90
C ARG A 516 -25.33 0.17 -11.27
N ALA A 517 -24.82 -0.95 -10.77
CA ALA A 517 -25.62 -2.04 -10.22
C ALA A 517 -25.28 -2.28 -8.73
N GLY A 518 -25.97 -1.58 -7.83
CA GLY A 518 -25.86 -1.77 -6.37
C GLY A 518 -26.30 -3.14 -5.84
N ARG A 519 -26.65 -4.10 -6.70
CA ARG A 519 -26.69 -5.54 -6.38
C ARG A 519 -25.33 -6.22 -6.60
N VAL A 520 -24.68 -5.93 -7.73
CA VAL A 520 -23.33 -6.43 -8.06
C VAL A 520 -22.33 -5.93 -7.02
N GLU A 521 -22.36 -4.64 -6.68
CA GLU A 521 -21.51 -4.08 -5.60
C GLU A 521 -21.65 -4.86 -4.29
N ARG A 522 -22.88 -5.14 -3.84
CA ARG A 522 -23.14 -5.89 -2.60
C ARG A 522 -22.67 -7.34 -2.67
N LEU A 523 -22.69 -7.95 -3.85
CA LEU A 523 -22.22 -9.32 -4.07
C LEU A 523 -20.69 -9.41 -4.13
N ILE A 524 -20.02 -8.49 -4.83
CA ILE A 524 -18.55 -8.54 -4.97
C ILE A 524 -17.82 -7.99 -3.74
N ARG A 525 -18.44 -7.06 -2.99
CA ARG A 525 -17.77 -6.35 -1.89
C ARG A 525 -17.11 -7.31 -0.89
N PRO A 526 -17.76 -8.36 -0.35
CA PRO A 526 -17.09 -9.30 0.56
C PRO A 526 -15.82 -9.94 -0.02
N ALA A 527 -15.79 -10.26 -1.32
CA ALA A 527 -14.60 -10.80 -1.97
C ALA A 527 -13.49 -9.74 -2.10
N LEU A 528 -13.82 -8.52 -2.52
CA LEU A 528 -12.85 -7.40 -2.59
C LEU A 528 -12.33 -6.98 -1.22
N ASP A 529 -13.18 -7.07 -0.19
CA ASP A 529 -12.85 -6.78 1.20
C ASP A 529 -11.85 -7.84 1.71
N VAL A 530 -12.14 -9.14 1.49
CA VAL A 530 -11.22 -10.26 1.79
C VAL A 530 -9.89 -10.10 1.05
N MET A 531 -9.92 -9.88 -0.27
CA MET A 531 -8.72 -9.71 -1.13
C MET A 531 -7.85 -8.50 -0.76
N GLN A 532 -8.34 -7.59 0.09
CA GLN A 532 -7.60 -6.43 0.56
C GLN A 532 -7.18 -6.52 2.03
N THR A 533 -7.57 -7.57 2.77
CA THR A 533 -7.24 -7.72 4.21
C THR A 533 -6.32 -8.88 4.54
N MET A 534 -6.32 -10.01 3.82
CA MET A 534 -5.36 -11.09 4.09
C MET A 534 -3.93 -10.69 3.65
N PRO A 535 -2.86 -11.20 4.29
CA PRO A 535 -1.49 -11.01 3.84
C PRO A 535 -1.24 -11.50 2.41
N GLN A 536 -0.41 -10.76 1.66
CA GLN A 536 -0.14 -10.99 0.24
C GLN A 536 0.28 -12.44 -0.07
N PHE A 537 1.15 -13.01 0.77
CA PHE A 537 1.68 -14.37 0.65
C PHE A 537 0.62 -15.47 0.64
N ILE A 538 -0.58 -15.23 1.17
CA ILE A 538 -1.65 -16.23 1.25
C ILE A 538 -2.39 -16.37 -0.08
N TYR A 539 -2.50 -15.28 -0.85
CA TYR A 539 -3.01 -15.37 -2.23
C TYR A 539 -1.97 -15.92 -3.20
N LEU A 540 -0.67 -15.82 -2.87
CA LEU A 540 0.39 -16.38 -3.70
C LEU A 540 0.21 -17.89 -3.88
N ILE A 541 -0.10 -18.62 -2.81
CA ILE A 541 -0.17 -20.09 -2.81
C ILE A 541 -1.18 -20.64 -3.85
N PRO A 542 -2.49 -20.29 -3.80
CA PRO A 542 -3.44 -20.76 -4.82
C PRO A 542 -3.15 -20.18 -6.21
N VAL A 543 -2.39 -19.08 -6.33
CA VAL A 543 -1.94 -18.54 -7.62
C VAL A 543 -0.76 -19.33 -8.20
N ILE A 544 0.20 -19.78 -7.40
CA ILE A 544 1.28 -20.69 -7.81
C ILE A 544 0.66 -21.97 -8.36
N ALA A 545 -0.29 -22.53 -7.62
CA ALA A 545 -0.99 -23.76 -7.98
C ALA A 545 -1.78 -23.62 -9.29
N LEU A 546 -2.59 -22.56 -9.44
CA LEU A 546 -3.45 -22.39 -10.63
C LEU A 546 -2.71 -21.92 -11.89
N PHE A 547 -1.68 -21.09 -11.79
CA PHE A 547 -1.05 -20.43 -12.95
C PHE A 547 0.36 -20.95 -13.30
N SER A 548 0.79 -22.00 -12.58
CA SER A 548 2.16 -22.50 -12.42
C SER A 548 3.19 -21.44 -11.99
N GLY A 549 4.05 -21.83 -11.04
CA GLY A 549 5.11 -20.95 -10.53
C GLY A 549 5.98 -20.38 -11.66
N GLY A 550 6.24 -19.07 -11.60
CA GLY A 550 6.94 -18.35 -12.67
C GLY A 550 6.40 -16.94 -12.93
N ARG A 551 6.76 -16.41 -14.11
CA ARG A 551 6.35 -15.07 -14.59
C ARG A 551 4.83 -14.88 -14.64
N THR A 552 4.09 -15.95 -14.89
CA THR A 552 2.63 -15.99 -15.01
C THR A 552 1.94 -15.90 -13.65
N ALA A 553 2.33 -16.75 -12.69
CA ALA A 553 1.86 -16.64 -11.32
C ALA A 553 2.24 -15.29 -10.69
N ALA A 554 3.43 -14.74 -10.95
CA ALA A 554 3.81 -13.41 -10.48
C ALA A 554 2.88 -12.29 -11.03
N VAL A 555 2.54 -12.34 -12.32
CA VAL A 555 1.57 -11.41 -12.93
C VAL A 555 0.16 -11.62 -12.35
N ALA A 556 -0.30 -12.87 -12.20
CA ALA A 556 -1.61 -13.18 -11.64
C ALA A 556 -1.74 -12.72 -10.18
N ALA A 557 -0.71 -12.91 -9.35
CA ALA A 557 -0.67 -12.43 -7.97
C ALA A 557 -0.72 -10.88 -7.91
N ALA A 558 0.01 -10.20 -8.80
CA ALA A 558 -0.03 -8.75 -8.90
C ALA A 558 -1.43 -8.24 -9.32
N VAL A 559 -2.11 -8.93 -10.23
CA VAL A 559 -3.51 -8.63 -10.60
C VAL A 559 -4.44 -8.84 -9.41
N VAL A 560 -4.39 -10.00 -8.74
CA VAL A 560 -5.22 -10.33 -7.56
C VAL A 560 -5.07 -9.29 -6.46
N TYR A 561 -3.84 -8.85 -6.17
CA TYR A 561 -3.56 -7.85 -5.14
C TYR A 561 -3.98 -6.42 -5.52
N ALA A 562 -3.78 -6.00 -6.77
CA ALA A 562 -4.09 -4.64 -7.21
C ALA A 562 -5.58 -4.41 -7.53
N LEU A 563 -6.30 -5.46 -7.94
CA LEU A 563 -7.68 -5.37 -8.42
C LEU A 563 -8.68 -4.73 -7.42
N PRO A 564 -8.68 -5.04 -6.10
CA PRO A 564 -9.64 -4.46 -5.15
C PRO A 564 -9.58 -2.93 -5.10
N ALA A 565 -8.37 -2.36 -5.13
CA ALA A 565 -8.19 -0.91 -5.12
C ALA A 565 -8.71 -0.26 -6.41
N VAL A 566 -8.36 -0.83 -7.58
CA VAL A 566 -8.83 -0.31 -8.88
C VAL A 566 -10.35 -0.37 -8.99
N VAL A 567 -10.97 -1.48 -8.56
CA VAL A 567 -12.44 -1.63 -8.55
C VAL A 567 -13.09 -0.63 -7.58
N ARG A 568 -12.58 -0.50 -6.35
CA ARG A 568 -13.14 0.42 -5.33
C ARG A 568 -13.06 1.88 -5.77
N ILE A 569 -11.90 2.35 -6.21
CA ILE A 569 -11.70 3.74 -6.65
C ILE A 569 -12.56 4.04 -7.88
N THR A 570 -12.64 3.12 -8.85
CA THR A 570 -13.52 3.29 -10.02
C THR A 570 -14.99 3.34 -9.64
N THR A 571 -15.42 2.46 -8.73
CA THR A 571 -16.81 2.42 -8.23
C THR A 571 -17.20 3.72 -7.55
N GLN A 572 -16.30 4.29 -6.74
CA GLN A 572 -16.51 5.57 -6.06
C GLN A 572 -16.50 6.75 -7.04
N GLY A 573 -15.51 6.81 -7.94
CA GLY A 573 -15.36 7.89 -8.92
C GLY A 573 -16.53 8.05 -9.88
N ILE A 574 -17.20 6.95 -10.26
CA ILE A 574 -18.43 6.99 -11.09
C ILE A 574 -19.66 7.39 -10.25
N LYS A 575 -19.68 7.12 -8.94
CA LYS A 575 -20.78 7.47 -8.02
C LYS A 575 -20.71 8.89 -7.46
N GLN A 576 -19.53 9.49 -7.37
CA GLN A 576 -19.30 10.84 -6.84
C GLN A 576 -19.60 11.96 -7.85
N ILE A 577 -20.08 11.60 -9.04
CA ILE A 577 -20.43 12.55 -10.10
C ILE A 577 -21.72 13.28 -9.74
N ASP A 578 -21.72 14.60 -9.97
CA ASP A 578 -22.84 15.49 -9.66
C ASP A 578 -24.19 14.97 -10.23
N PRO A 579 -25.22 14.74 -9.39
CA PRO A 579 -26.54 14.30 -9.85
C PRO A 579 -27.17 15.25 -10.89
N SER A 580 -26.96 16.56 -10.77
CA SER A 580 -27.54 17.55 -11.69
C SER A 580 -27.00 17.40 -13.12
N ALA A 581 -25.74 16.99 -13.29
CA ALA A 581 -25.16 16.69 -14.60
C ALA A 581 -25.80 15.45 -15.24
N LEU A 582 -26.20 14.46 -14.42
CA LEU A 582 -26.91 13.26 -14.86
C LEU A 582 -28.39 13.52 -15.16
N GLU A 583 -29.02 14.41 -14.41
CA GLU A 583 -30.39 14.87 -14.63
C GLU A 583 -30.50 15.74 -15.88
N ALA A 584 -29.60 16.71 -16.07
CA ALA A 584 -29.53 17.52 -17.29
C ALA A 584 -29.34 16.64 -18.54
N ALA A 585 -28.43 15.65 -18.49
CA ALA A 585 -28.23 14.70 -19.57
C ALA A 585 -29.48 13.84 -19.85
N ARG A 586 -30.22 13.44 -18.81
CA ARG A 586 -31.47 12.69 -18.93
C ARG A 586 -32.60 13.54 -19.54
N SER A 587 -32.70 14.81 -19.16
CA SER A 587 -33.65 15.77 -19.72
C SER A 587 -33.36 16.08 -21.20
N LEU A 588 -32.09 15.99 -21.62
CA LEU A 588 -31.68 16.02 -23.03
C LEU A 588 -31.85 14.66 -23.76
N GLY A 589 -32.55 13.70 -23.16
CA GLY A 589 -32.88 12.41 -23.79
C GLY A 589 -31.72 11.41 -23.87
N ALA A 590 -30.58 11.65 -23.20
CA ALA A 590 -29.44 10.74 -23.28
C ALA A 590 -29.75 9.38 -22.63
N SER A 591 -29.60 8.30 -23.39
CA SER A 591 -29.72 6.93 -22.88
C SER A 591 -28.63 6.61 -21.83
N THR A 592 -28.83 5.55 -21.05
CA THR A 592 -27.85 5.07 -20.05
C THR A 592 -26.45 4.80 -20.64
N GLY A 593 -26.37 4.42 -21.93
CA GLY A 593 -25.11 4.24 -22.65
C GLY A 593 -24.43 5.56 -23.03
N GLN A 594 -25.21 6.57 -23.41
CA GLN A 594 -24.73 7.94 -23.67
C GLN A 594 -24.31 8.62 -22.37
N GLN A 595 -25.15 8.58 -21.32
CA GLN A 595 -24.81 9.09 -19.98
C GLN A 595 -23.47 8.51 -19.49
N LEU A 596 -23.26 7.19 -19.63
CA LEU A 596 -21.99 6.56 -19.24
C LEU A 596 -20.79 7.08 -20.08
N ARG A 597 -20.90 7.06 -21.41
CA ARG A 597 -19.77 7.37 -22.32
C ARG A 597 -19.47 8.85 -22.48
N GLN A 598 -20.48 9.72 -22.36
CA GLN A 598 -20.39 11.15 -22.69
C GLN A 598 -20.41 12.06 -21.45
N VAL A 599 -20.90 11.57 -20.30
CA VAL A 599 -20.96 12.35 -19.05
C VAL A 599 -20.14 11.67 -17.95
N GLN A 600 -20.45 10.42 -17.60
CA GLN A 600 -19.84 9.77 -16.43
C GLN A 600 -18.34 9.49 -16.61
N ILE A 601 -17.94 8.80 -17.69
CA ILE A 601 -16.53 8.49 -17.94
C ILE A 601 -15.68 9.77 -18.13
N PRO A 602 -16.14 10.82 -18.84
CA PRO A 602 -15.43 12.10 -18.91
C PRO A 602 -15.25 12.82 -17.57
N LEU A 603 -16.27 12.84 -16.70
CA LEU A 603 -16.19 13.49 -15.39
C LEU A 603 -15.39 12.66 -14.37
N ALA A 604 -15.47 11.33 -14.42
CA ALA A 604 -14.69 10.44 -13.56
C ALA A 604 -13.20 10.31 -13.96
N ARG A 605 -12.72 11.03 -14.99
CA ARG A 605 -11.32 10.94 -15.45
C ARG A 605 -10.27 11.07 -14.33
N PRO A 606 -10.37 12.00 -13.36
CA PRO A 606 -9.41 12.09 -12.26
C PRO A 606 -9.40 10.83 -11.38
N ALA A 607 -10.57 10.25 -11.10
CA ALA A 607 -10.68 9.02 -10.31
C ALA A 607 -10.17 7.79 -11.09
N LEU A 608 -10.39 7.72 -12.40
CA LEU A 608 -9.82 6.67 -13.26
C LEU A 608 -8.29 6.78 -13.36
N GLN A 609 -7.73 8.00 -13.35
CA GLN A 609 -6.29 8.25 -13.29
C GLN A 609 -5.71 7.88 -11.92
N LEU A 610 -6.41 8.19 -10.83
CA LEU A 610 -6.05 7.76 -9.47
C LEU A 610 -6.05 6.22 -9.35
N ALA A 611 -7.08 5.57 -9.90
CA ALA A 611 -7.17 4.10 -9.95
C ALA A 611 -6.02 3.49 -10.77
N LEU A 612 -5.62 4.13 -11.88
CA LEU A 612 -4.45 3.72 -12.67
C LEU A 612 -3.16 3.84 -11.88
N ASN A 613 -2.92 4.96 -11.19
CA ASN A 613 -1.70 5.14 -10.40
C ASN A 613 -1.66 4.18 -9.20
N GLN A 614 -2.79 3.96 -8.53
CA GLN A 614 -2.87 3.02 -7.42
C GLN A 614 -2.64 1.56 -7.88
N GLY A 615 -3.25 1.15 -9.00
CA GLY A 615 -3.01 -0.17 -9.58
C GLY A 615 -1.54 -0.39 -9.94
N LEU A 616 -0.89 0.63 -10.51
CA LEU A 616 0.52 0.62 -10.88
C LEU A 616 1.46 0.47 -9.67
N VAL A 617 1.20 1.22 -8.59
CA VAL A 617 1.96 1.11 -7.32
C VAL A 617 1.79 -0.27 -6.68
N LEU A 618 0.57 -0.81 -6.65
CA LEU A 618 0.28 -2.13 -6.05
C LEU A 618 0.88 -3.28 -6.88
N VAL A 619 0.84 -3.20 -8.22
CA VAL A 619 1.52 -4.17 -9.09
C VAL A 619 3.04 -4.14 -8.87
N LEU A 620 3.65 -2.95 -8.75
CA LEU A 620 5.08 -2.81 -8.47
C LEU A 620 5.48 -3.38 -7.10
N ALA A 621 4.66 -3.19 -6.06
CA ALA A 621 4.92 -3.74 -4.73
C ALA A 621 5.04 -5.28 -4.75
N ILE A 622 4.30 -5.97 -5.62
CA ILE A 622 4.34 -7.42 -5.76
C ILE A 622 5.56 -7.92 -6.57
N VAL A 623 6.34 -7.07 -7.25
CA VAL A 623 7.47 -7.53 -8.09
C VAL A 623 8.49 -8.38 -7.33
N VAL A 624 8.85 -7.99 -6.09
CA VAL A 624 9.83 -8.77 -5.29
C VAL A 624 9.23 -10.08 -4.79
N ILE A 625 7.97 -10.04 -4.36
CA ILE A 625 7.22 -11.19 -3.84
C ILE A 625 6.92 -12.21 -4.96
N GLY A 626 6.62 -11.71 -6.17
CA GLY A 626 6.58 -12.49 -7.41
C GLY A 626 7.93 -13.13 -7.74
N GLY A 627 9.03 -12.48 -7.36
CA GLY A 627 10.38 -13.03 -7.46
C GLY A 627 10.58 -14.30 -6.63
N MET A 628 10.00 -14.38 -5.42
CA MET A 628 10.07 -15.57 -4.56
C MET A 628 9.44 -16.80 -5.23
N ILE A 629 8.38 -16.61 -6.00
CA ILE A 629 7.63 -17.68 -6.69
C ILE A 629 8.11 -17.95 -8.13
N GLY A 630 9.37 -17.59 -8.44
CA GLY A 630 9.98 -17.83 -9.74
C GLY A 630 9.66 -16.80 -10.82
N GLY A 631 9.08 -15.64 -10.47
CA GLY A 631 8.74 -14.55 -11.39
C GLY A 631 9.91 -13.97 -12.19
N GLY A 632 11.15 -14.32 -11.85
CA GLY A 632 12.35 -13.88 -12.56
C GLY A 632 12.65 -12.39 -12.36
N ALA A 633 13.30 -11.81 -13.36
CA ALA A 633 13.60 -10.38 -13.43
C ALA A 633 14.30 -9.81 -12.17
N LEU A 634 14.14 -8.52 -11.87
CA LEU A 634 14.74 -7.88 -10.69
C LEU A 634 14.26 -8.48 -9.36
N GLY A 635 13.02 -8.98 -9.29
CA GLY A 635 12.45 -9.52 -8.05
C GLY A 635 13.24 -10.73 -7.53
N VAL A 636 13.63 -11.64 -8.41
CA VAL A 636 14.49 -12.79 -8.09
C VAL A 636 15.86 -12.35 -7.57
N ASP A 637 16.43 -11.28 -8.10
CA ASP A 637 17.76 -10.80 -7.68
C ASP A 637 17.70 -10.13 -6.30
N VAL A 638 16.63 -9.37 -5.98
CA VAL A 638 16.40 -8.86 -4.62
C VAL A 638 16.26 -10.00 -3.61
N VAL A 639 15.45 -11.03 -3.93
CA VAL A 639 15.24 -12.20 -3.05
C VAL A 639 16.53 -12.99 -2.84
N LYS A 640 17.35 -13.17 -3.89
CA LYS A 640 18.67 -13.82 -3.78
C LYS A 640 19.66 -12.99 -2.98
N GLY A 641 19.64 -11.66 -3.12
CA GLY A 641 20.43 -10.74 -2.30
C GLY A 641 20.14 -10.94 -0.82
N LEU A 642 18.85 -10.93 -0.45
CA LEU A 642 18.42 -11.18 0.92
C LEU A 642 18.83 -12.58 1.41
N ALA A 643 18.44 -13.64 0.69
CA ALA A 643 18.66 -15.03 1.11
C ALA A 643 20.14 -15.47 1.15
N LYS A 644 21.08 -14.61 0.73
CA LYS A 644 22.53 -14.84 0.77
C LYS A 644 23.32 -13.84 1.63
N GLY A 645 22.68 -12.78 2.13
CA GLY A 645 23.40 -11.64 2.70
C GLY A 645 24.25 -10.89 1.66
N ASP A 646 23.82 -10.86 0.40
CA ASP A 646 24.52 -10.27 -0.74
C ASP A 646 23.97 -8.85 -1.01
N LEU A 647 24.60 -7.85 -0.38
CA LEU A 647 24.19 -6.44 -0.42
C LEU A 647 24.26 -5.88 -1.85
N GLY A 648 25.34 -6.16 -2.60
CA GLY A 648 25.53 -5.70 -3.96
C GLY A 648 24.39 -6.13 -4.89
N LEU A 649 24.05 -7.43 -4.91
CA LEU A 649 22.94 -7.95 -5.71
C LEU A 649 21.59 -7.41 -5.24
N GLY A 650 21.29 -7.49 -3.94
CA GLY A 650 19.98 -7.17 -3.40
C GLY A 650 19.64 -5.68 -3.48
N MET A 651 20.60 -4.81 -3.14
CA MET A 651 20.39 -3.36 -3.11
C MET A 651 20.34 -2.75 -4.51
N THR A 652 21.21 -3.18 -5.45
CA THR A 652 21.16 -2.67 -6.84
C THR A 652 19.86 -3.07 -7.54
N ALA A 653 19.40 -4.32 -7.37
CA ALA A 653 18.11 -4.76 -7.90
C ALA A 653 16.92 -4.01 -7.25
N GLY A 654 17.00 -3.72 -5.94
CA GLY A 654 16.01 -2.91 -5.24
C GLY A 654 15.93 -1.47 -5.75
N ILE A 655 17.09 -0.82 -5.96
CA ILE A 655 17.18 0.53 -6.55
C ILE A 655 16.63 0.54 -7.98
N ALA A 656 16.91 -0.50 -8.79
CA ALA A 656 16.36 -0.62 -10.13
C ALA A 656 14.81 -0.73 -10.14
N ILE A 657 14.21 -1.44 -9.19
CA ILE A 657 12.74 -1.50 -9.02
C ILE A 657 12.20 -0.10 -8.66
N VAL A 658 12.86 0.64 -7.76
CA VAL A 658 12.49 2.02 -7.41
C VAL A 658 12.60 2.96 -8.63
N CYS A 659 13.65 2.81 -9.45
CA CYS A 659 13.80 3.56 -10.70
C CYS A 659 12.70 3.24 -11.73
N LEU A 660 12.27 1.97 -11.86
CA LEU A 660 11.10 1.61 -12.67
C LEU A 660 9.81 2.21 -12.12
N GLY A 661 9.63 2.23 -10.79
CA GLY A 661 8.50 2.89 -10.14
C GLY A 661 8.45 4.39 -10.40
N LEU A 662 9.59 5.08 -10.28
CA LEU A 662 9.73 6.50 -10.61
C LEU A 662 9.49 6.77 -12.11
N LEU A 663 9.91 5.88 -13.01
CA LEU A 663 9.60 5.98 -14.44
C LEU A 663 8.09 5.92 -14.69
N LEU A 664 7.44 4.91 -14.10
CA LEU A 664 6.03 4.58 -14.33
C LEU A 664 5.08 5.59 -13.68
N ASP A 665 5.35 6.03 -12.44
CA ASP A 665 4.61 7.10 -11.76
C ASP A 665 4.65 8.41 -12.56
N ARG A 666 5.84 8.84 -12.99
CA ARG A 666 6.04 10.13 -13.69
C ARG A 666 5.49 10.16 -15.13
N ILE A 667 5.27 8.99 -15.74
CA ILE A 667 4.54 8.87 -17.01
C ILE A 667 3.01 8.81 -16.78
N SER A 668 2.56 8.33 -15.62
CA SER A 668 1.14 8.12 -15.30
C SER A 668 0.46 9.36 -14.69
N GLN A 669 1.18 10.15 -13.89
CA GLN A 669 0.65 11.37 -13.28
C GLN A 669 0.46 12.51 -14.32
N PRO A 670 -0.76 13.05 -14.50
CA PRO A 670 -0.96 14.28 -15.25
C PRO A 670 -0.34 15.48 -14.55
N ALA A 671 0.10 16.48 -15.32
CA ALA A 671 0.56 17.77 -14.82
C ALA A 671 -0.58 18.56 -14.16
N THR A 672 -0.87 18.27 -12.89
CA THR A 672 -1.83 19.04 -12.06
C THR A 672 -1.61 20.55 -12.26
N THR A 673 -2.70 21.21 -12.65
CA THR A 673 -2.73 22.62 -13.01
C THR A 673 -2.50 23.46 -11.75
N ALA A 674 -1.84 24.60 -11.88
CA ALA A 674 -1.65 25.50 -10.73
C ALA A 674 -2.99 25.95 -10.12
N LYS A 675 -4.05 26.02 -10.94
CA LYS A 675 -5.43 26.33 -10.55
C LYS A 675 -6.02 25.25 -9.64
N GLU A 676 -5.96 23.98 -10.04
CA GLU A 676 -6.46 22.84 -9.26
C GLU A 676 -5.76 22.72 -7.89
N ARG A 677 -4.49 23.12 -7.79
CA ARG A 677 -3.75 23.18 -6.51
C ARG A 677 -4.14 24.36 -5.63
N ALA A 678 -4.62 25.46 -6.21
CA ALA A 678 -5.17 26.58 -5.44
C ALA A 678 -6.59 26.23 -4.95
N GLU A 679 -7.41 25.65 -5.82
CA GLU A 679 -8.78 25.20 -5.53
C GLU A 679 -8.83 24.04 -4.52
N ALA A 680 -7.78 23.21 -4.44
CA ALA A 680 -7.60 22.19 -3.39
C ALA A 680 -6.82 22.69 -2.15
N SER A 681 -6.63 24.01 -2.02
CA SER A 681 -6.05 24.68 -0.84
C SER A 681 -6.99 25.74 -0.23
N GLN A 682 -8.25 25.71 -0.65
CA GLN A 682 -9.39 26.46 -0.14
C GLN A 682 -10.44 25.48 0.40
#